data_AF-A0A4R2JTG6-F1
#
_entry.id   AF-A0A4R2JTG6-F1
#
_cell.length_a   1.000
_cell.length_b   1.000
_cell.length_c   1.000
_cell.angle_alpha   90.00
_cell.angle_beta   90.00
_cell.angle_gamma   90.00
#
_symmetry.space_group_name_H-M   'P 1'
#
loop_
_entity.id
_entity.type
_entity.pdbx_description
1 polymer ?
#
loop_
_entity_poly.entity_id
_entity_poly.type
_entity_poly.pdbx_seq_one_letter_code
_entity_poly.pdbx_strand_id
1 'polypeptide(L)'
;MEFRVFGQVEGRDDAGLSVAISPTGRAILAVLLLHLGQPITTERLITLVWDKPCNADTFYRHVTELRRSLADVFGAAARLPRSKNSALQLDLTEEAVDYHRFRNHFQAGKIAFTKKEFRAALTELRQAMRQCQGHPLTGVSASDGMANLRVRLDGERQNACQLLINTLLTLGRYSDALAEIDFYRTQWRHDEFLAAARERAAAGRGQEVVAGNVISKARSVVRPVRRFIAGDAGEASLDAAAGQLADAVRRQWEHEEALRRIHDPFPLPVRWHTAPAELTDHWANVARASATTLADPFAEGDLDQVADMLREVRRLVVLGRAGSGKTILVMRLVLKLLASPDTDLVPVIFSLGSWNPAEVSMRDWLADQLSRDHPGLAARGPDNITLAAALVRDGRILPVLDGFDEIADGLHGAALRSLNTLTTPLVLTSRTAEFEAAITATDVLTNAAGIELDELTLRDLTAYLPRTTTRTALRDGETTPIWDPVLARLDSAGDLKKVLSTPLMVGLARAIYSDTREHDPVELLDTGRFGTADAVEAHLLNAFVPAVYRHPPLDRDRRRYRRWDPDLAHQWLHQLARQLNRLGTRDLLWWQLGRTVPRVVTLAAFAAVGALAASLTGMLFTMGLEFLLTFGLVAGLMYGLSYGLVPGLLVGVTFTFLGGAASRLTGVLAIGFGVRVAAGIVFSLAVGVLFGALVTKEPEPQSIKFRVRGRLPEITRRVLVGLAVGPLVGVTFGVAFDLAGGPSAELGTAITGGIAGGLIAGPMVGLIGGLAVAVDIRTAISPADLLKSSRTNAVVQSVAIGLVFGAAFGVAFEVMTGQAASLATGPAVGLVAGVVVGLGMTAWGRWVLVARVWFSLTNKQPWVMIAFLEDAHRRGVLRQAGAVYQFRHARLQDHLASVTLGG
;
A
#
# COMPACT_ATOMS: atom_id res chain seq x y z
N MET A 1 25.37 -28.22 33.23
CA MET A 1 25.81 -27.09 32.39
C MET A 1 24.66 -26.11 32.26
N GLU A 2 24.90 -24.82 32.49
CA GLU A 2 23.87 -23.78 32.47
C GLU A 2 24.33 -22.56 31.67
N PHE A 3 23.47 -22.00 30.81
CA PHE A 3 23.68 -20.72 30.14
C PHE A 3 22.68 -19.68 30.63
N ARG A 4 23.19 -18.46 30.83
CA ARG A 4 22.41 -17.32 31.32
C ARG A 4 22.29 -16.24 30.25
N VAL A 5 21.07 -15.76 30.06
CA VAL A 5 20.68 -14.65 29.18
C VAL A 5 20.02 -13.54 29.99
N PHE A 6 19.29 -13.90 31.05
CA PHE A 6 18.69 -12.97 32.00
C PHE A 6 19.72 -12.57 33.07
N GLY A 7 20.64 -11.69 32.68
CA GLY A 7 21.77 -11.28 33.49
C GLY A 7 23.02 -11.16 32.61
N GLN A 8 24.19 -11.38 33.21
CA GLN A 8 25.43 -11.39 32.44
C GLN A 8 25.43 -12.62 31.53
N VAL A 9 25.66 -12.40 30.23
CA VAL A 9 25.67 -13.51 29.28
C VAL A 9 26.91 -14.37 29.49
N GLU A 10 26.71 -15.59 30.00
CA GLU A 10 27.78 -16.54 30.29
C GLU A 10 27.26 -17.98 30.27
N GLY A 11 28.18 -18.92 30.02
CA GLY A 11 27.97 -20.34 30.30
C GLY A 11 28.70 -20.74 31.58
N ARG A 12 28.10 -21.63 32.36
CA ARG A 12 28.67 -22.24 33.57
C ARG A 12 28.65 -23.76 33.47
N ASP A 13 29.72 -24.40 33.91
CA ASP A 13 29.79 -25.86 34.04
C ASP A 13 29.04 -26.35 35.29
N ASP A 14 29.03 -27.67 35.51
CA ASP A 14 28.38 -28.27 36.68
C ASP A 14 29.08 -27.93 38.00
N ALA A 15 30.33 -27.45 37.95
CA ALA A 15 31.08 -26.95 39.11
C ALA A 15 30.88 -25.44 39.35
N GLY A 16 30.12 -24.75 38.48
CA GLY A 16 29.82 -23.32 38.59
C GLY A 16 30.89 -22.38 38.02
N LEU A 17 31.88 -22.91 37.29
CA LEU A 17 32.94 -22.12 36.65
C LEU A 17 32.40 -21.41 35.40
N SER A 18 32.48 -20.07 35.37
CA SER A 18 32.05 -19.27 34.20
C SER A 18 33.07 -19.30 33.07
N VAL A 19 32.60 -19.46 31.83
CA VAL A 19 33.46 -19.38 30.64
C VAL A 19 33.92 -17.94 30.40
N ALA A 20 35.23 -17.74 30.23
CA ALA A 20 35.80 -16.47 29.83
C ALA A 20 35.49 -16.18 28.34
N ILE A 21 34.58 -15.22 28.10
CA ILE A 21 34.12 -14.80 26.77
C ILE A 21 34.19 -13.28 26.67
N SER A 22 34.71 -12.76 25.55
CA SER A 22 34.76 -11.32 25.27
C SER A 22 33.35 -10.71 25.15
N PRO A 23 33.15 -9.39 25.36
CA PRO A 23 31.84 -8.74 25.23
C PRO A 23 31.16 -8.98 23.88
N THR A 24 31.94 -8.97 22.80
CA THR A 24 31.46 -9.26 21.45
C THR A 24 31.12 -10.74 21.27
N GLY A 25 31.95 -11.65 21.82
CA GLY A 25 31.65 -13.07 21.85
C GLY A 25 30.37 -13.40 22.63
N ARG A 26 30.10 -12.68 23.73
CA ARG A 26 28.87 -12.77 24.51
C ARG A 26 27.66 -12.28 23.72
N ALA A 27 27.80 -11.23 22.91
CA ALA A 27 26.73 -10.76 22.03
C ALA A 27 26.36 -11.81 20.97
N ILE A 28 27.36 -12.45 20.34
CA ILE A 28 27.14 -13.56 19.39
C ILE A 28 26.47 -14.74 20.10
N LEU A 29 27.00 -15.14 21.28
CA LEU A 29 26.45 -16.23 22.07
C LEU A 29 24.99 -15.96 22.48
N ALA A 30 24.67 -14.74 22.91
CA ALA A 30 23.31 -14.37 23.27
C ALA A 30 22.33 -14.59 22.11
N VAL A 31 22.67 -14.14 20.90
CA VAL A 31 21.79 -14.30 19.73
C VAL A 31 21.59 -15.79 19.39
N LEU A 32 22.64 -16.61 19.53
CA LEU A 32 22.57 -18.06 19.35
C LEU A 32 21.72 -18.75 20.42
N LEU A 33 21.87 -18.37 21.69
CA LEU A 33 21.06 -18.90 22.81
C LEU A 33 19.57 -18.53 22.67
N LEU A 34 19.25 -17.38 22.09
CA LEU A 34 17.86 -16.99 21.82
C LEU A 34 17.22 -17.79 20.67
N HIS A 35 18.02 -18.37 19.76
CA HIS A 35 17.55 -19.16 18.62
C HIS A 35 18.18 -20.56 18.61
N LEU A 36 18.11 -21.27 19.74
CA LEU A 36 18.61 -22.65 19.85
C LEU A 36 18.03 -23.54 18.74
N GLY A 37 18.86 -24.43 18.20
CA GLY A 37 18.46 -25.38 17.17
C GLY A 37 18.14 -24.77 15.80
N GLN A 38 18.27 -23.45 15.62
CA GLN A 38 18.03 -22.79 14.33
C GLN A 38 19.33 -22.18 13.76
N PRO A 39 19.61 -22.39 12.46
CA PRO A 39 20.79 -21.81 11.82
C PRO A 39 20.61 -20.30 11.60
N ILE A 40 21.48 -19.49 12.20
CA ILE A 40 21.50 -18.03 12.03
C ILE A 40 22.60 -17.64 11.05
N THR A 41 22.25 -16.94 9.97
CA THR A 41 23.21 -16.48 8.96
C THR A 41 24.22 -15.48 9.54
N THR A 42 25.47 -15.53 9.06
CA THR A 42 26.55 -14.59 9.42
C THR A 42 26.13 -13.13 9.25
N GLU A 43 25.44 -12.78 8.15
CA GLU A 43 24.98 -11.40 7.90
C GLU A 43 24.04 -10.88 8.98
N ARG A 44 23.14 -11.75 9.46
CA ARG A 44 22.19 -11.40 10.53
C ARG A 44 22.90 -11.18 11.86
N LEU A 45 23.88 -12.00 12.20
CA LEU A 45 24.70 -11.83 13.40
C LEU A 45 25.53 -10.54 13.33
N ILE A 46 26.12 -10.24 12.18
CA ILE A 46 26.88 -8.99 11.98
C ILE A 46 25.98 -7.77 12.20
N THR A 47 24.78 -7.78 11.61
CA THR A 47 23.81 -6.67 11.73
C THR A 47 23.32 -6.46 13.16
N LEU A 48 23.24 -7.53 13.96
CA LEU A 48 22.74 -7.44 15.33
C LEU A 48 23.81 -7.04 16.35
N VAL A 49 25.07 -7.42 16.12
CA VAL A 49 26.16 -7.25 17.10
C VAL A 49 27.02 -6.01 16.82
N TRP A 50 27.06 -5.50 15.58
CA TRP A 50 27.85 -4.33 15.20
C TRP A 50 27.02 -3.25 14.51
N ASP A 51 27.20 -1.98 14.92
CA ASP A 51 26.56 -0.82 14.28
C ASP A 51 27.32 -0.32 13.04
N LYS A 52 28.63 -0.63 12.96
CA LYS A 52 29.49 -0.30 11.82
C LYS A 52 29.81 -1.56 11.01
N PRO A 53 30.00 -1.46 9.68
CA PRO A 53 30.29 -2.62 8.85
C PRO A 53 31.54 -3.36 9.35
N CYS A 54 31.35 -4.61 9.73
CA CYS A 54 32.38 -5.51 10.24
C CYS A 54 32.88 -6.41 9.09
N ASN A 55 34.20 -6.51 8.91
CA ASN A 55 34.80 -7.42 7.94
C ASN A 55 34.60 -8.88 8.37
N ALA A 56 34.42 -9.78 7.39
CA ALA A 56 34.21 -11.21 7.65
C ALA A 56 35.33 -11.84 8.49
N ASP A 57 36.58 -11.43 8.27
CA ASP A 57 37.74 -11.95 9.02
C ASP A 57 37.68 -11.61 10.52
N THR A 58 37.24 -10.39 10.85
CA THR A 58 37.07 -9.94 12.25
C THR A 58 35.92 -10.70 12.92
N PHE A 59 34.83 -10.93 12.19
CA PHE A 59 33.72 -11.77 12.66
C PHE A 59 34.17 -13.20 12.97
N TYR A 60 34.83 -13.86 12.01
CA TYR A 60 35.27 -15.25 12.17
C TYR A 60 36.35 -15.41 13.24
N ARG A 61 37.15 -14.37 13.54
CA ARG A 61 38.07 -14.34 14.68
C ARG A 61 37.32 -14.50 16.00
N HIS A 62 36.29 -13.68 16.24
CA HIS A 62 35.46 -13.78 17.44
C HIS A 62 34.66 -15.09 17.53
N VAL A 63 34.20 -15.63 16.41
CA VAL A 63 33.55 -16.95 16.37
C VAL A 63 34.54 -18.07 16.71
N THR A 64 35.79 -17.96 16.27
CA THR A 64 36.84 -18.95 16.57
C THR A 64 37.27 -18.89 18.04
N GLU A 65 37.40 -17.69 18.60
CA GLU A 65 37.61 -17.48 20.04
C GLU A 65 36.44 -18.07 20.85
N LEU A 66 35.20 -17.74 20.50
CA LEU A 66 34.01 -18.28 21.16
C LEU A 66 33.96 -19.81 21.09
N ARG A 67 34.25 -20.39 19.93
CA ARG A 67 34.30 -21.86 19.76
C ARG A 67 35.34 -22.49 20.67
N ARG A 68 36.53 -21.88 20.78
CA ARG A 68 37.60 -22.38 21.66
C ARG A 68 37.16 -22.30 23.13
N SER A 69 36.65 -21.16 23.57
CA SER A 69 36.19 -20.96 24.96
C SER A 69 35.07 -21.94 25.35
N LEU A 70 34.12 -22.22 24.44
CA LEU A 70 33.05 -23.19 24.71
C LEU A 70 33.57 -24.63 24.72
N ALA A 71 34.49 -24.99 23.81
CA ALA A 71 35.06 -26.33 23.75
C ALA A 71 35.95 -26.67 24.95
N ASP A 72 36.65 -25.67 25.49
CA ASP A 72 37.56 -25.82 26.64
C ASP A 72 36.81 -26.20 27.92
N VAL A 73 35.62 -25.62 28.13
CA VAL A 73 34.83 -25.84 29.36
C VAL A 73 33.75 -26.91 29.19
N PHE A 74 33.14 -27.03 28.01
CA PHE A 74 31.98 -27.90 27.80
C PHE A 74 32.23 -29.08 26.85
N GLY A 75 33.41 -29.15 26.22
CA GLY A 75 33.76 -30.23 25.30
C GLY A 75 32.71 -30.48 24.21
N ALA A 76 32.21 -31.71 24.12
CA ALA A 76 31.19 -32.09 23.14
C ALA A 76 29.77 -31.61 23.48
N ALA A 77 29.53 -31.11 24.69
CA ALA A 77 28.19 -30.73 25.17
C ALA A 77 27.71 -29.36 24.66
N ALA A 78 28.62 -28.49 24.20
CA ALA A 78 28.29 -27.21 23.58
C ALA A 78 29.04 -27.04 22.25
N ARG A 79 28.54 -27.69 21.19
CA ARG A 79 29.18 -27.65 19.87
C ARG A 79 28.67 -26.48 19.04
N LEU A 80 29.63 -25.70 18.53
CA LEU A 80 29.41 -24.69 17.49
C LEU A 80 30.02 -25.21 16.17
N PRO A 81 29.31 -26.09 15.42
CA PRO A 81 29.85 -26.75 14.24
C PRO A 81 30.37 -25.76 13.18
N ARG A 82 31.36 -26.20 12.40
CA ARG A 82 31.78 -25.47 11.20
C ARG A 82 30.70 -25.68 10.13
N SER A 83 29.91 -24.65 9.87
CA SER A 83 28.86 -24.71 8.85
C SER A 83 29.42 -24.54 7.45
N LYS A 84 28.87 -25.31 6.51
CA LYS A 84 29.18 -25.21 5.07
C LYS A 84 28.49 -24.02 4.39
N ASN A 85 27.49 -23.39 5.02
CA ASN A 85 26.59 -22.39 4.40
C ASN A 85 26.61 -21.01 5.07
N SER A 86 27.71 -20.60 5.70
CA SER A 86 27.82 -19.28 6.37
C SER A 86 26.70 -19.00 7.40
N ALA A 87 26.27 -20.03 8.11
CA ALA A 87 25.28 -19.94 9.20
C ALA A 87 25.84 -20.57 10.47
N LEU A 88 25.55 -20.01 11.63
CA LEU A 88 25.97 -20.53 12.93
C LEU A 88 24.76 -21.09 13.66
N GLN A 89 24.94 -22.26 14.26
CA GLN A 89 23.94 -22.94 15.07
C GLN A 89 24.64 -23.45 16.33
N LEU A 90 23.99 -23.29 17.46
CA LEU A 90 24.44 -23.82 18.74
C LEU A 90 23.52 -24.97 19.13
N ASP A 91 24.09 -26.16 19.25
CA ASP A 91 23.34 -27.37 19.59
C ASP A 91 23.36 -27.56 21.10
N LEU A 92 22.25 -27.20 21.75
CA LEU A 92 22.01 -27.33 23.19
C LEU A 92 20.57 -27.74 23.43
N THR A 93 20.32 -28.39 24.57
CA THR A 93 18.97 -28.61 25.08
C THR A 93 18.39 -27.30 25.61
N GLU A 94 17.10 -27.04 25.36
CA GLU A 94 16.40 -25.86 25.87
C GLU A 94 16.50 -25.73 27.40
N GLU A 95 16.52 -26.86 28.13
CA GLU A 95 16.65 -26.88 29.59
C GLU A 95 17.99 -26.33 30.10
N ALA A 96 19.02 -26.27 29.25
CA ALA A 96 20.33 -25.73 29.65
C ALA A 96 20.32 -24.19 29.71
N VAL A 97 19.32 -23.52 29.14
CA VAL A 97 19.29 -22.06 28.98
C VAL A 97 18.13 -21.44 29.76
N ASP A 98 18.45 -20.49 30.64
CA ASP A 98 17.48 -19.79 31.49
C ASP A 98 16.32 -19.14 30.70
N TYR A 99 16.59 -18.59 29.52
CA TYR A 99 15.58 -17.97 28.65
C TYR A 99 14.50 -18.96 28.20
N HIS A 100 14.90 -20.17 27.79
CA HIS A 100 13.93 -21.16 27.31
C HIS A 100 13.18 -21.79 28.48
N ARG A 101 13.84 -22.01 29.64
CA ARG A 101 13.13 -22.40 30.87
C ARG A 101 12.10 -21.35 31.29
N PHE A 102 12.46 -20.06 31.27
CA PHE A 102 11.53 -18.96 31.51
C PHE A 102 10.33 -19.04 30.57
N ARG A 103 10.60 -19.17 29.26
CA ARG A 103 9.56 -19.18 28.22
C ARG A 103 8.62 -20.38 28.39
N ASN A 104 9.15 -21.56 28.69
CA ASN A 104 8.36 -22.77 28.89
C ASN A 104 7.43 -22.64 30.11
N HIS A 105 7.95 -22.18 31.25
CA HIS A 105 7.14 -21.91 32.43
C HIS A 105 6.13 -20.77 32.22
N PHE A 106 6.51 -19.72 31.48
CA PHE A 106 5.60 -18.62 31.18
C PHE A 106 4.43 -19.10 30.31
N GLN A 107 4.69 -19.91 29.28
CA GLN A 107 3.65 -20.51 28.45
C GLN A 107 2.76 -21.48 29.23
N ALA A 108 3.34 -22.34 30.07
CA ALA A 108 2.58 -23.23 30.95
C ALA A 108 1.66 -22.44 31.89
N GLY A 109 2.18 -21.35 32.49
CA GLY A 109 1.41 -20.45 33.34
C GLY A 109 0.29 -19.72 32.60
N LYS A 110 0.54 -19.29 31.37
CA LYS A 110 -0.48 -18.74 30.46
C LYS A 110 -1.59 -19.77 30.22
N ILE A 111 -1.25 -20.99 29.79
CA ILE A 111 -2.21 -22.05 29.50
C ILE A 111 -3.07 -22.35 30.73
N ALA A 112 -2.44 -22.53 31.90
CA ALA A 112 -3.15 -22.78 33.16
C ALA A 112 -4.10 -21.62 33.54
N PHE A 113 -3.68 -20.36 33.33
CA PHE A 113 -4.53 -19.21 33.62
C PHE A 113 -5.79 -19.20 32.73
N THR A 114 -5.67 -19.50 31.43
CA THR A 114 -6.83 -19.57 30.51
C THR A 114 -7.75 -20.74 30.82
N LYS A 115 -7.20 -21.87 31.27
CA LYS A 115 -7.99 -23.00 31.80
C LYS A 115 -8.63 -22.70 33.16
N LYS A 116 -8.42 -21.50 33.72
CA LYS A 116 -8.87 -21.06 35.06
C LYS A 116 -8.26 -21.89 36.20
N GLU A 117 -7.15 -22.57 35.94
CA GLU A 117 -6.37 -23.32 36.92
C GLU A 117 -5.39 -22.37 37.63
N PHE A 118 -5.92 -21.36 38.31
CA PHE A 118 -5.11 -20.23 38.82
C PHE A 118 -3.99 -20.64 39.79
N ARG A 119 -4.15 -21.74 40.54
CA ARG A 119 -3.08 -22.27 41.42
C ARG A 119 -1.92 -22.86 40.61
N ALA A 120 -2.22 -23.60 39.53
CA ALA A 120 -1.19 -24.11 38.63
C ALA A 120 -0.51 -22.95 37.88
N ALA A 121 -1.30 -21.97 37.42
CA ALA A 121 -0.79 -20.75 36.79
C ALA A 121 0.18 -20.00 37.71
N LEU A 122 -0.18 -19.84 38.99
CA LEU A 122 0.69 -19.19 39.98
C LEU A 122 2.02 -19.92 40.16
N THR A 123 2.01 -21.26 40.23
CA THR A 123 3.22 -22.07 40.40
C THR A 123 4.16 -21.90 39.20
N GLU A 124 3.63 -22.02 37.99
CA GLU A 124 4.39 -21.90 36.75
C GLU A 124 4.94 -20.47 36.55
N LEU A 125 4.12 -19.44 36.82
CA LEU A 125 4.55 -18.04 36.68
C LEU A 125 5.65 -17.68 37.69
N ARG A 126 5.59 -18.20 38.91
CA ARG A 126 6.71 -18.06 39.87
C ARG A 126 7.96 -18.79 39.42
N GLN A 127 7.82 -19.97 38.81
CA GLN A 127 8.96 -20.68 38.21
C GLN A 127 9.58 -19.89 37.06
N ALA A 128 8.78 -19.25 36.21
CA ALA A 128 9.25 -18.36 35.16
C ALA A 128 10.03 -17.17 35.75
N MET A 129 9.44 -16.43 36.69
CA MET A 129 10.09 -15.24 37.28
C MET A 129 11.39 -15.57 38.02
N ARG A 130 11.54 -16.79 38.57
CA ARG A 130 12.81 -17.26 39.16
C ARG A 130 13.96 -17.37 38.15
N GLN A 131 13.67 -17.61 36.87
CA GLN A 131 14.71 -17.68 35.83
C GLN A 131 15.21 -16.30 35.39
N CYS A 132 14.47 -15.21 35.69
CA CYS A 132 14.75 -13.86 35.18
C CYS A 132 15.43 -12.94 36.22
N GLN A 133 16.41 -13.44 36.96
CA GLN A 133 17.10 -12.66 37.99
C GLN A 133 18.21 -11.78 37.39
N GLY A 134 17.86 -10.57 36.96
CA GLY A 134 18.81 -9.56 36.48
C GLY A 134 18.34 -8.84 35.21
N HIS A 135 19.06 -7.78 34.82
CA HIS A 135 18.82 -7.13 33.53
C HIS A 135 19.28 -8.03 32.38
N PRO A 136 18.46 -8.24 31.33
CA PRO A 136 18.82 -9.11 30.23
C PRO A 136 20.06 -8.61 29.48
N LEU A 137 20.86 -9.55 28.98
CA LEU A 137 21.98 -9.28 28.08
C LEU A 137 23.04 -8.34 28.68
N THR A 138 23.34 -8.41 29.98
CA THR A 138 24.44 -7.59 30.54
C THR A 138 25.80 -8.19 30.16
N GLY A 139 26.83 -7.34 30.11
CA GLY A 139 28.18 -7.76 29.72
C GLY A 139 28.38 -8.06 28.23
N VAL A 140 27.40 -7.81 27.36
CA VAL A 140 27.53 -7.86 25.89
C VAL A 140 28.03 -6.53 25.32
N SER A 141 28.62 -6.55 24.12
CA SER A 141 29.01 -5.33 23.40
C SER A 141 27.80 -4.43 23.11
N ALA A 142 27.97 -3.11 23.31
CA ALA A 142 26.94 -2.13 23.01
C ALA A 142 26.74 -2.01 21.49
N SER A 143 25.52 -2.25 21.04
CA SER A 143 25.05 -2.01 19.66
C SER A 143 23.54 -1.79 19.67
N ASP A 144 23.00 -1.13 18.63
CA ASP A 144 21.57 -0.86 18.49
C ASP A 144 20.76 -2.17 18.38
N GLY A 145 21.32 -3.18 17.71
CA GLY A 145 20.71 -4.51 17.61
C GLY A 145 20.56 -5.19 18.98
N MET A 146 21.62 -5.15 19.80
CA MET A 146 21.60 -5.70 21.17
C MET A 146 20.73 -4.88 22.13
N ALA A 147 20.65 -3.55 21.95
CA ALA A 147 19.75 -2.70 22.71
C ALA A 147 18.27 -3.05 22.43
N ASN A 148 17.91 -3.23 21.16
CA ASN A 148 16.56 -3.65 20.76
C ASN A 148 16.18 -5.04 21.30
N LEU A 149 17.12 -5.99 21.28
CA LEU A 149 16.90 -7.32 21.87
C LEU A 149 16.70 -7.24 23.39
N ARG A 150 17.44 -6.36 24.08
CA ARG A 150 17.27 -6.13 25.52
C ARG A 150 15.87 -5.60 25.85
N VAL A 151 15.42 -4.59 25.11
CA VAL A 151 14.06 -4.02 25.27
C VAL A 151 12.99 -5.10 25.08
N ARG A 152 13.13 -5.95 24.06
CA ARG A 152 12.22 -7.07 23.82
C ARG A 152 12.17 -8.05 25.00
N LEU A 153 13.33 -8.47 25.52
CA LEU A 153 13.41 -9.40 26.64
C LEU A 153 12.87 -8.80 27.95
N ASP A 154 13.12 -7.51 28.20
CA ASP A 154 12.54 -6.80 29.34
C ASP A 154 11.02 -6.73 29.22
N GLY A 155 10.47 -6.54 28.01
CA GLY A 155 9.02 -6.61 27.75
C GLY A 155 8.44 -8.00 28.02
N GLU A 156 9.12 -9.08 27.60
CA GLU A 156 8.68 -10.46 27.93
C GLU A 156 8.66 -10.71 29.46
N ARG A 157 9.66 -10.20 30.21
CA ARG A 157 9.68 -10.29 31.68
C ARG A 157 8.55 -9.48 32.32
N GLN A 158 8.30 -8.27 31.83
CA GLN A 158 7.22 -7.41 32.31
C GLN A 158 5.85 -8.09 32.13
N ASN A 159 5.62 -8.69 30.97
CA ASN A 159 4.40 -9.45 30.67
C ASN A 159 4.17 -10.63 31.63
N ALA A 160 5.23 -11.38 31.94
CA ALA A 160 5.16 -12.46 32.93
C ALA A 160 4.83 -11.95 34.34
N CYS A 161 5.42 -10.82 34.75
CA CYS A 161 5.13 -10.17 36.02
C CYS A 161 3.67 -9.70 36.11
N GLN A 162 3.15 -9.06 35.05
CA GLN A 162 1.75 -8.61 35.01
C GLN A 162 0.77 -9.79 35.14
N LEU A 163 1.04 -10.90 34.45
CA LEU A 163 0.21 -12.10 34.55
C LEU A 163 0.29 -12.74 35.95
N LEU A 164 1.47 -12.77 36.57
CA LEU A 164 1.66 -13.22 37.95
C LEU A 164 0.82 -12.39 38.94
N ILE A 165 0.92 -11.06 38.85
CA ILE A 165 0.16 -10.13 39.70
C ILE A 165 -1.34 -10.33 39.50
N ASN A 166 -1.81 -10.40 38.26
CA ASN A 166 -3.22 -10.65 37.97
C ASN A 166 -3.70 -12.00 38.52
N THR A 167 -2.85 -13.02 38.49
CA THR A 167 -3.14 -14.34 39.08
C THR A 167 -3.28 -14.26 40.60
N LEU A 168 -2.38 -13.54 41.28
CA LEU A 168 -2.45 -13.31 42.72
C LEU A 168 -3.71 -12.53 43.12
N LEU A 169 -4.04 -11.46 42.39
CA LEU A 169 -5.26 -10.68 42.59
C LEU A 169 -6.53 -11.52 42.38
N THR A 170 -6.53 -12.41 41.38
CA THR A 170 -7.66 -13.30 41.09
C THR A 170 -7.84 -14.36 42.19
N LEU A 171 -6.74 -14.83 42.78
CA LEU A 171 -6.74 -15.76 43.91
C LEU A 171 -7.06 -15.08 45.26
N GLY A 172 -7.27 -13.76 45.27
CA GLY A 172 -7.49 -12.99 46.51
C GLY A 172 -6.25 -12.88 47.41
N ARG A 173 -5.06 -13.19 46.89
CA ARG A 173 -3.78 -13.11 47.62
C ARG A 173 -3.20 -11.70 47.52
N TYR A 174 -3.90 -10.72 48.07
CA TYR A 174 -3.57 -9.31 47.94
C TYR A 174 -2.25 -8.95 48.64
N SER A 175 -1.95 -9.58 49.77
CA SER A 175 -0.69 -9.37 50.49
C SER A 175 0.53 -9.84 49.67
N ASP A 176 0.43 -11.00 49.00
CA ASP A 176 1.48 -11.49 48.09
C ASP A 176 1.60 -10.61 46.83
N ALA A 177 0.48 -10.14 46.28
CA ALA A 177 0.49 -9.23 45.13
C ALA A 177 1.22 -7.92 45.46
N LEU A 178 0.97 -7.34 46.64
CA LEU A 178 1.65 -6.12 47.08
C LEU A 178 3.17 -6.33 47.23
N ALA A 179 3.59 -7.49 47.76
CA ALA A 179 5.01 -7.82 47.91
C ALA A 179 5.72 -7.92 46.54
N GLU A 180 5.12 -8.60 45.56
CA GLU A 180 5.65 -8.69 44.20
C GLU A 180 5.69 -7.31 43.51
N ILE A 181 4.62 -6.51 43.66
CA ILE A 181 4.56 -5.16 43.09
C ILE A 181 5.65 -4.26 43.69
N ASP A 182 5.83 -4.27 45.01
CA ASP A 182 6.85 -3.44 45.66
C ASP A 182 8.27 -3.85 45.27
N PHE A 183 8.52 -5.14 45.09
CA PHE A 183 9.80 -5.65 44.59
C PHE A 183 10.11 -5.08 43.20
N TYR A 184 9.20 -5.22 42.24
CA TYR A 184 9.43 -4.81 40.85
C TYR A 184 9.26 -3.31 40.58
N ARG A 185 8.57 -2.56 41.44
CA ARG A 185 8.40 -1.10 41.31
C ARG A 185 9.72 -0.33 41.40
N THR A 186 10.71 -0.88 42.09
CA THR A 186 12.08 -0.31 42.11
C THR A 186 12.73 -0.36 40.73
N GLN A 187 12.41 -1.38 39.92
CA GLN A 187 12.94 -1.60 38.58
C GLN A 187 12.10 -0.92 37.48
N TRP A 188 10.77 -0.86 37.65
CA TRP A 188 9.83 -0.30 36.68
C TRP A 188 8.99 0.84 37.28
N ARG A 189 9.66 1.94 37.65
CA ARG A 189 9.08 3.05 38.42
C ARG A 189 7.88 3.75 37.75
N HIS A 190 7.81 3.75 36.41
CA HIS A 190 6.79 4.47 35.62
C HIS A 190 5.74 3.55 34.97
N ASP A 191 5.60 2.31 35.42
CA ASP A 191 4.60 1.39 34.87
C ASP A 191 3.20 1.68 35.45
N GLU A 192 2.29 2.17 34.60
CA GLU A 192 0.89 2.47 34.93
C GLU A 192 0.14 1.25 35.47
N PHE A 193 0.45 0.04 34.96
CA PHE A 193 -0.18 -1.19 35.44
C PHE A 193 0.19 -1.48 36.89
N LEU A 194 1.46 -1.34 37.27
CA LEU A 194 1.92 -1.60 38.64
C LEU A 194 1.31 -0.61 39.63
N ALA A 195 1.13 0.65 39.21
CA ALA A 195 0.45 1.67 40.01
C ALA A 195 -1.03 1.30 40.25
N ALA A 196 -1.77 0.99 39.19
CA ALA A 196 -3.19 0.60 39.28
C ALA A 196 -3.39 -0.72 40.04
N ALA A 197 -2.51 -1.72 39.81
CA ALA A 197 -2.57 -3.00 40.50
C ALA A 197 -2.28 -2.86 42.01
N ARG A 198 -1.41 -1.92 42.40
CA ARG A 198 -1.12 -1.63 43.81
C ARG A 198 -2.33 -1.03 44.52
N GLU A 199 -2.98 -0.03 43.92
CA GLU A 199 -4.19 0.57 44.48
C GLU A 199 -5.28 -0.50 44.69
N ARG A 200 -5.46 -1.35 43.69
CA ARG A 200 -6.41 -2.47 43.76
C ARG A 200 -6.05 -3.49 44.84
N ALA A 201 -4.77 -3.84 44.98
CA ALA A 201 -4.32 -4.77 46.00
C ALA A 201 -4.42 -4.17 47.43
N ALA A 202 -4.13 -2.88 47.58
CA ALA A 202 -4.27 -2.15 48.83
C ALA A 202 -5.74 -2.06 49.27
N ALA A 203 -6.66 -1.80 48.34
CA ALA A 203 -8.10 -1.82 48.60
C ALA A 203 -8.62 -3.22 48.99
N GLY A 204 -8.04 -4.28 48.44
CA GLY A 204 -8.42 -5.67 48.72
C GLY A 204 -7.88 -6.25 50.04
N ARG A 205 -6.82 -5.65 50.62
CA ARG A 205 -6.13 -6.15 51.83
C ARG A 205 -7.03 -6.26 53.07
N GLY A 206 -8.11 -5.45 53.15
CA GLY A 206 -9.11 -5.54 54.22
C GLY A 206 -10.13 -6.68 54.07
N GLN A 207 -10.15 -7.37 52.93
CA GLN A 207 -11.13 -8.42 52.60
C GLN A 207 -10.54 -9.85 52.65
N GLU A 208 -9.27 -10.00 53.04
CA GLU A 208 -8.53 -11.27 53.03
C GLU A 208 -9.12 -12.34 54.00
N VAL A 209 -9.98 -11.93 54.95
CA VAL A 209 -10.55 -12.78 56.01
C VAL A 209 -11.82 -13.55 55.58
N VAL A 210 -12.41 -13.27 54.41
CA VAL A 210 -13.66 -13.93 53.95
C VAL A 210 -13.42 -14.75 52.68
N ALA A 211 -12.45 -15.66 52.71
CA ALA A 211 -12.12 -16.51 51.56
C ALA A 211 -12.84 -17.86 51.64
N GLY A 212 -14.13 -17.87 51.31
CA GLY A 212 -14.92 -19.10 51.16
C GLY A 212 -15.72 -19.21 49.86
N ASN A 213 -16.25 -18.12 49.30
CA ASN A 213 -17.21 -18.23 48.19
C ASN A 213 -17.32 -16.95 47.34
N VAL A 214 -16.26 -16.59 46.61
CA VAL A 214 -16.36 -15.51 45.61
C VAL A 214 -15.74 -15.95 44.28
N ILE A 215 -16.44 -16.84 43.55
CA ILE A 215 -16.17 -17.13 42.12
C ILE A 215 -17.06 -16.27 41.19
N SER A 216 -17.99 -15.46 41.72
CA SER A 216 -18.91 -14.66 40.89
C SER A 216 -18.39 -13.27 40.49
N LYS A 217 -17.41 -12.69 41.21
CA LYS A 217 -16.82 -11.37 40.87
C LYS A 217 -15.59 -11.44 39.97
N ALA A 218 -15.13 -12.64 39.59
CA ALA A 218 -13.96 -12.84 38.73
C ALA A 218 -14.23 -12.67 37.22
N ARG A 219 -15.48 -12.42 36.79
CA ARG A 219 -15.83 -12.24 35.36
C ARG A 219 -15.30 -10.93 34.75
N SER A 220 -15.04 -9.89 35.54
CA SER A 220 -14.43 -8.64 35.05
C SER A 220 -12.90 -8.70 34.95
N VAL A 221 -12.27 -9.75 35.48
CA VAL A 221 -10.79 -9.89 35.53
C VAL A 221 -10.26 -10.83 34.43
N VAL A 222 -11.10 -11.74 33.93
CA VAL A 222 -10.69 -12.71 32.89
C VAL A 222 -10.69 -12.10 31.48
N ARG A 223 -11.39 -10.99 31.26
CA ARG A 223 -11.59 -10.40 29.92
C ARG A 223 -10.32 -9.77 29.30
N PRO A 224 -9.52 -8.95 30.01
CA PRO A 224 -8.26 -8.42 29.45
C PRO A 224 -7.18 -9.49 29.29
N VAL A 225 -7.21 -10.57 30.09
CA VAL A 225 -6.17 -11.61 30.07
C VAL A 225 -6.45 -12.71 29.03
N ARG A 226 -7.71 -12.96 28.65
CA ARG A 226 -8.05 -13.86 27.52
C ARG A 226 -7.51 -13.31 26.19
N ARG A 227 -7.39 -11.98 26.07
CA ARG A 227 -6.77 -11.23 24.96
C ARG A 227 -5.24 -11.38 24.90
N PHE A 228 -4.62 -11.77 26.01
CA PHE A 228 -3.17 -11.87 26.16
C PHE A 228 -2.64 -13.32 26.03
N ILE A 229 -3.52 -14.32 26.17
CA ILE A 229 -3.13 -15.72 26.33
C ILE A 229 -3.37 -16.61 25.09
N ALA A 230 -4.21 -16.23 24.13
CA ALA A 230 -4.23 -16.93 22.85
C ALA A 230 -2.94 -16.64 22.06
N GLY A 231 -2.16 -17.69 21.75
CA GLY A 231 -1.08 -17.65 20.75
C GLY A 231 -1.68 -17.71 19.34
N ASP A 232 -1.01 -17.35 18.26
CA ASP A 232 0.43 -17.33 17.99
C ASP A 232 0.85 -15.96 17.41
N ALA A 233 2.12 -15.78 17.05
CA ALA A 233 2.66 -14.55 16.42
C ALA A 233 1.80 -13.99 15.25
N GLY A 234 0.88 -14.78 14.68
CA GLY A 234 -0.16 -14.35 13.75
C GLY A 234 -1.27 -13.47 14.36
N GLU A 235 -1.84 -13.80 15.52
CA GLU A 235 -2.91 -12.98 16.14
C GLU A 235 -2.38 -11.66 16.70
N ALA A 236 -1.18 -11.66 17.31
CA ALA A 236 -0.51 -10.42 17.70
C ALA A 236 -0.18 -9.55 16.48
N SER A 237 0.14 -10.17 15.33
CA SER A 237 0.30 -9.45 14.06
C SER A 237 -1.02 -8.94 13.50
N LEU A 238 -2.14 -9.65 13.68
CA LEU A 238 -3.47 -9.22 13.24
C LEU A 238 -4.02 -8.09 14.12
N ASP A 239 -3.83 -8.15 15.44
CA ASP A 239 -4.18 -7.08 16.37
C ASP A 239 -3.34 -5.82 16.10
N ALA A 240 -2.03 -5.99 15.88
CA ALA A 240 -1.16 -4.89 15.47
C ALA A 240 -1.56 -4.33 14.10
N ALA A 241 -1.94 -5.17 13.14
CA ALA A 241 -2.42 -4.75 11.83
C ALA A 241 -3.76 -4.00 11.93
N ALA A 242 -4.69 -4.48 12.76
CA ALA A 242 -5.96 -3.82 13.03
C ALA A 242 -5.75 -2.45 13.70
N GLY A 243 -4.84 -2.35 14.68
CA GLY A 243 -4.48 -1.08 15.32
C GLY A 243 -3.86 -0.09 14.32
N GLN A 244 -2.92 -0.55 13.49
CA GLN A 244 -2.33 0.29 12.44
C GLN A 244 -3.35 0.75 11.40
N LEU A 245 -4.30 -0.12 11.04
CA LEU A 245 -5.41 0.22 10.15
C LEU A 245 -6.32 1.26 10.79
N ALA A 246 -6.70 1.09 12.06
CA ALA A 246 -7.54 2.05 12.79
C ALA A 246 -6.88 3.44 12.84
N ASP A 247 -5.58 3.52 13.12
CA ASP A 247 -4.83 4.78 13.12
C ASP A 247 -4.72 5.40 11.71
N ALA A 248 -4.56 4.57 10.67
CA ALA A 248 -4.52 5.05 9.29
C ALA A 248 -5.87 5.62 8.85
N VAL A 249 -6.96 4.91 9.14
CA VAL A 249 -8.34 5.31 8.83
C VAL A 249 -8.72 6.57 9.61
N ARG A 250 -8.37 6.64 10.90
CA ARG A 250 -8.62 7.84 11.73
C ARG A 250 -7.94 9.07 11.13
N ARG A 251 -6.64 9.00 10.86
CA ARG A 251 -5.87 10.12 10.27
C ARG A 251 -6.42 10.55 8.91
N GLN A 252 -6.82 9.58 8.06
CA GLN A 252 -7.41 9.88 6.76
C GLN A 252 -8.71 10.67 6.90
N TRP A 253 -9.64 10.22 7.75
CA TRP A 253 -10.94 10.86 7.89
C TRP A 253 -10.90 12.15 8.72
N GLU A 254 -9.99 12.29 9.68
CA GLU A 254 -9.71 13.57 10.35
C GLU A 254 -9.19 14.62 9.35
N HIS A 255 -8.33 14.20 8.43
CA HIS A 255 -7.83 15.08 7.37
C HIS A 255 -8.95 15.51 6.41
N GLU A 256 -9.78 14.56 5.96
CA GLU A 256 -10.96 14.83 5.12
C GLU A 256 -11.99 15.72 5.83
N GLU A 257 -12.25 15.51 7.12
CA GLU A 257 -13.14 16.36 7.92
C GLU A 257 -12.65 17.81 7.98
N ALA A 258 -11.34 17.99 8.21
CA ALA A 258 -10.70 19.30 8.23
C ALA A 258 -10.76 20.00 6.86
N LEU A 259 -10.47 19.29 5.77
CA LEU A 259 -10.56 19.82 4.40
C LEU A 259 -11.98 20.26 4.05
N ARG A 260 -13.00 19.55 4.54
CA ARG A 260 -14.41 19.85 4.29
C ARG A 260 -14.97 21.00 5.13
N ARG A 261 -14.20 21.54 6.08
CA ARG A 261 -14.63 22.63 6.99
C ARG A 261 -15.96 22.36 7.67
N ILE A 262 -16.18 21.11 8.07
CA ILE A 262 -17.46 20.66 8.63
C ILE A 262 -17.75 21.38 9.96
N HIS A 263 -16.71 21.66 10.74
CA HIS A 263 -16.82 22.37 12.02
C HIS A 263 -16.80 23.90 11.90
N ASP A 264 -16.86 24.46 10.69
CA ASP A 264 -16.85 25.90 10.48
C ASP A 264 -18.17 26.31 9.81
N PRO A 265 -19.04 27.09 10.46
CA PRO A 265 -18.97 27.52 11.87
C PRO A 265 -19.27 26.38 12.86
N PHE A 266 -20.05 25.37 12.45
CA PHE A 266 -20.38 24.14 13.17
C PHE A 266 -21.02 23.15 12.17
N PRO A 267 -21.07 21.84 12.43
CA PRO A 267 -21.68 20.89 11.50
C PRO A 267 -23.17 21.15 11.29
N LEU A 268 -23.62 21.10 10.04
CA LEU A 268 -25.06 21.07 9.73
C LEU A 268 -25.69 19.85 10.43
N PRO A 269 -26.88 20.02 11.04
CA PRO A 269 -27.54 18.96 11.76
C PRO A 269 -27.94 17.84 10.79
N VAL A 270 -27.65 16.60 11.16
CA VAL A 270 -28.08 15.41 10.43
C VAL A 270 -29.03 14.67 11.36
N ARG A 271 -30.33 14.97 11.22
CA ARG A 271 -31.41 14.30 11.94
C ARG A 271 -31.91 13.12 11.12
N TRP A 272 -32.50 12.15 11.79
CA TRP A 272 -33.06 10.97 11.16
C TRP A 272 -34.30 10.50 11.91
N HIS A 273 -35.15 9.78 11.18
CA HIS A 273 -36.25 9.00 11.73
C HIS A 273 -36.12 7.54 11.29
N THR A 274 -36.82 6.64 11.96
CA THR A 274 -36.81 5.21 11.61
C THR A 274 -37.46 5.01 10.24
N ALA A 275 -36.80 4.24 9.37
CA ALA A 275 -37.29 3.96 8.04
C ALA A 275 -38.61 3.16 8.09
N PRO A 276 -39.47 3.25 7.07
CA PRO A 276 -40.68 2.45 6.98
C PRO A 276 -40.41 0.95 7.19
N ALA A 277 -41.32 0.27 7.90
CA ALA A 277 -41.17 -1.15 8.24
C ALA A 277 -41.07 -2.07 7.00
N GLU A 278 -41.58 -1.63 5.85
CA GLU A 278 -41.50 -2.34 4.56
C GLU A 278 -40.08 -2.41 3.99
N LEU A 279 -39.20 -1.49 4.41
CA LEU A 279 -37.82 -1.39 3.93
C LEU A 279 -36.81 -2.08 4.87
N THR A 280 -37.27 -2.64 5.99
CA THR A 280 -36.41 -3.15 7.06
C THR A 280 -36.89 -4.51 7.56
N ASP A 281 -36.02 -5.25 8.24
CA ASP A 281 -36.40 -6.52 8.88
C ASP A 281 -37.15 -6.25 10.19
N HIS A 282 -37.92 -7.22 10.66
CA HIS A 282 -38.65 -7.11 11.92
C HIS A 282 -37.69 -6.83 13.09
N TRP A 283 -38.05 -5.87 13.95
CA TRP A 283 -37.23 -5.44 15.09
C TRP A 283 -36.75 -6.61 15.99
N ALA A 284 -37.58 -7.65 16.13
CA ALA A 284 -37.25 -8.88 16.86
C ALA A 284 -36.01 -9.63 16.31
N ASN A 285 -35.74 -9.51 15.00
CA ASN A 285 -34.56 -10.08 14.34
C ASN A 285 -33.35 -9.13 14.41
N VAL A 286 -33.60 -7.83 14.49
CA VAL A 286 -32.59 -6.76 14.42
C VAL A 286 -31.83 -6.57 15.74
N ALA A 287 -32.52 -6.66 16.89
CA ALA A 287 -31.95 -6.37 18.20
C ALA A 287 -30.95 -7.44 18.69
N ARG A 288 -29.78 -7.03 19.23
CA ARG A 288 -28.73 -7.93 19.75
C ARG A 288 -29.05 -8.56 21.11
N ALA A 289 -29.92 -7.94 21.91
CA ALA A 289 -30.26 -8.40 23.26
C ALA A 289 -31.71 -8.91 23.33
N SER A 290 -31.85 -10.19 23.65
CA SER A 290 -33.08 -10.93 24.01
C SER A 290 -34.37 -10.10 24.11
N ALA A 291 -35.25 -10.21 23.10
CA ALA A 291 -36.72 -10.36 23.11
C ALA A 291 -37.61 -9.68 24.19
N THR A 292 -37.12 -8.76 25.03
CA THR A 292 -37.87 -8.25 26.18
C THR A 292 -38.55 -6.91 25.88
N THR A 293 -38.13 -6.22 24.82
CA THR A 293 -38.76 -5.00 24.28
C THR A 293 -39.12 -5.25 22.82
N LEU A 294 -40.41 -5.43 22.54
CA LEU A 294 -40.96 -5.64 21.19
C LEU A 294 -41.08 -4.34 20.36
N ALA A 295 -40.90 -3.19 21.00
CA ALA A 295 -40.96 -1.88 20.35
C ALA A 295 -39.56 -1.33 20.10
N ASP A 296 -39.37 -0.72 18.94
CA ASP A 296 -38.17 0.07 18.61
C ASP A 296 -38.08 1.27 19.58
N PRO A 297 -37.02 1.36 20.41
CA PRO A 297 -36.83 2.50 21.31
C PRO A 297 -36.36 3.75 20.58
N PHE A 298 -36.03 3.66 19.28
CA PHE A 298 -35.55 4.75 18.45
C PHE A 298 -36.63 5.12 17.42
N ALA A 299 -37.27 6.28 17.59
CA ALA A 299 -38.24 6.79 16.60
C ALA A 299 -37.64 7.90 15.72
N GLU A 300 -36.87 8.77 16.35
CA GLU A 300 -36.13 9.87 15.74
C GLU A 300 -34.85 10.11 16.53
N GLY A 301 -33.87 10.73 15.88
CA GLY A 301 -32.62 11.03 16.52
C GLY A 301 -31.65 11.89 15.75
N ASP A 302 -30.46 12.05 16.31
CA ASP A 302 -29.34 12.74 15.70
C ASP A 302 -28.17 11.79 15.43
N LEU A 303 -27.14 12.33 14.76
CA LEU A 303 -25.91 11.60 14.49
C LEU A 303 -25.31 10.94 15.74
N ASP A 304 -25.41 11.59 16.91
CA ASP A 304 -24.76 11.09 18.11
C ASP A 304 -25.40 9.79 18.59
N GLN A 305 -26.71 9.66 18.43
CA GLN A 305 -27.49 8.48 18.77
C GLN A 305 -27.28 7.31 17.78
N VAL A 306 -26.82 7.56 16.54
CA VAL A 306 -26.54 6.48 15.57
C VAL A 306 -25.43 5.55 16.05
N ALA A 307 -24.40 6.09 16.69
CA ALA A 307 -23.31 5.28 17.26
C ALA A 307 -23.82 4.40 18.42
N ASP A 308 -24.79 4.88 19.18
CA ASP A 308 -25.41 4.14 20.27
C ASP A 308 -26.31 3.02 19.72
N MET A 309 -27.12 3.32 18.71
CA MET A 309 -27.94 2.34 17.98
C MET A 309 -27.08 1.18 17.43
N LEU A 310 -25.91 1.47 16.85
CA LEU A 310 -24.99 0.44 16.35
C LEU A 310 -24.40 -0.49 17.41
N ARG A 311 -24.48 -0.12 18.69
CA ARG A 311 -24.16 -1.05 19.79
C ARG A 311 -25.27 -2.06 20.00
N GLU A 312 -26.52 -1.66 19.77
CA GLU A 312 -27.73 -2.48 19.97
C GLU A 312 -28.10 -3.33 18.74
N VAL A 313 -27.80 -2.88 17.52
CA VAL A 313 -28.16 -3.58 16.28
C VAL A 313 -26.95 -4.23 15.61
N ARG A 314 -27.16 -5.34 14.89
CA ARG A 314 -26.08 -5.97 14.10
C ARG A 314 -25.79 -5.21 12.81
N ARG A 315 -26.83 -4.76 12.11
CA ARG A 315 -26.71 -4.09 10.82
C ARG A 315 -27.57 -2.84 10.79
N LEU A 316 -27.10 -1.82 10.08
CA LEU A 316 -27.80 -0.56 9.92
C LEU A 316 -27.82 -0.16 8.44
N VAL A 317 -28.98 0.23 7.94
CA VAL A 317 -29.17 0.86 6.65
C VAL A 317 -29.50 2.34 6.87
N VAL A 318 -28.74 3.21 6.22
CA VAL A 318 -28.93 4.66 6.26
C VAL A 318 -29.45 5.12 4.91
N LEU A 319 -30.73 5.49 4.87
CA LEU A 319 -31.45 5.95 3.70
C LEU A 319 -31.53 7.48 3.67
N GLY A 320 -31.85 8.03 2.51
CA GLY A 320 -32.12 9.44 2.36
C GLY A 320 -31.88 9.93 0.94
N ARG A 321 -32.35 11.14 0.65
CA ARG A 321 -32.26 11.76 -0.68
C ARG A 321 -30.83 12.01 -1.12
N ALA A 322 -30.62 12.23 -2.42
CA ALA A 322 -29.33 12.67 -2.93
C ALA A 322 -28.92 13.98 -2.26
N GLY A 323 -27.69 14.06 -1.74
CA GLY A 323 -27.20 15.26 -1.04
C GLY A 323 -27.69 15.46 0.39
N SER A 324 -28.44 14.51 0.98
CA SER A 324 -28.93 14.58 2.38
C SER A 324 -27.84 14.50 3.46
N GLY A 325 -26.60 14.16 3.10
CA GLY A 325 -25.48 14.09 4.04
C GLY A 325 -25.08 12.68 4.48
N LYS A 326 -25.57 11.61 3.83
CA LYS A 326 -25.20 10.20 4.14
C LYS A 326 -23.70 9.96 4.31
N THR A 327 -22.88 10.43 3.37
CA THR A 327 -21.41 10.32 3.48
C THR A 327 -20.84 11.08 4.68
N ILE A 328 -21.41 12.24 5.04
CA ILE A 328 -20.98 13.02 6.21
C ILE A 328 -21.34 12.29 7.50
N LEU A 329 -22.55 11.72 7.56
CA LEU A 329 -22.97 10.86 8.67
C LEU A 329 -22.00 9.71 8.85
N VAL A 330 -21.74 8.95 7.79
CA VAL A 330 -20.86 7.78 7.82
C VAL A 330 -19.44 8.17 8.25
N MET A 331 -18.88 9.24 7.69
CA MET A 331 -17.54 9.70 8.04
C MET A 331 -17.44 10.08 9.53
N ARG A 332 -18.39 10.86 10.04
CA ARG A 332 -18.40 11.26 11.46
C ARG A 332 -18.69 10.07 12.39
N LEU A 333 -19.55 9.15 11.97
CA LEU A 333 -19.80 7.90 12.67
C LEU A 333 -18.52 7.08 12.82
N VAL A 334 -17.75 6.90 11.72
CA VAL A 334 -16.46 6.19 11.76
C VAL A 334 -15.48 6.87 12.72
N LEU A 335 -15.36 8.19 12.68
CA LEU A 335 -14.49 8.93 13.62
C LEU A 335 -14.95 8.74 15.08
N LYS A 336 -16.26 8.80 15.36
CA LYS A 336 -16.81 8.58 16.70
C LYS A 336 -16.59 7.14 17.20
N LEU A 337 -16.74 6.14 16.34
CA LEU A 337 -16.48 4.74 16.66
C LEU A 337 -15.00 4.48 16.92
N LEU A 338 -14.09 5.13 16.17
CA LEU A 338 -12.64 5.04 16.35
C LEU A 338 -12.15 5.79 17.60
N ALA A 339 -12.88 6.80 18.07
CA ALA A 339 -12.59 7.50 19.31
C ALA A 339 -13.03 6.72 20.57
N SER A 340 -13.97 5.77 20.42
CA SER A 340 -14.48 4.97 21.52
C SER A 340 -13.53 3.81 21.87
N PRO A 341 -13.06 3.68 23.12
CA PRO A 341 -12.14 2.60 23.52
C PRO A 341 -12.78 1.20 23.54
N ASP A 342 -14.11 1.12 23.44
CA ASP A 342 -14.88 -0.13 23.56
C ASP A 342 -15.07 -0.90 22.23
N THR A 343 -14.62 -0.37 21.09
CA THR A 343 -14.85 -0.99 19.79
C THR A 343 -13.70 -1.93 19.41
N ASP A 344 -13.94 -3.25 19.48
CA ASP A 344 -12.99 -4.29 19.04
C ASP A 344 -12.90 -4.41 17.49
N LEU A 345 -13.81 -3.76 16.77
CA LEU A 345 -13.92 -3.74 15.31
C LEU A 345 -13.34 -2.44 14.74
N VAL A 346 -12.60 -2.54 13.63
CA VAL A 346 -12.11 -1.36 12.92
C VAL A 346 -13.15 -0.93 11.88
N PRO A 347 -13.85 0.21 12.05
CA PRO A 347 -14.75 0.74 11.04
C PRO A 347 -13.96 1.23 9.83
N VAL A 348 -14.30 0.74 8.64
CA VAL A 348 -13.67 1.15 7.37
C VAL A 348 -14.75 1.48 6.36
N ILE A 349 -14.63 2.64 5.71
CA ILE A 349 -15.57 3.08 4.68
C ILE A 349 -15.15 2.49 3.34
N PHE A 350 -16.07 1.79 2.67
CA PHE A 350 -15.89 1.21 1.34
C PHE A 350 -16.90 1.83 0.37
N SER A 351 -16.42 2.31 -0.78
CA SER A 351 -17.29 2.80 -1.85
C SER A 351 -17.78 1.64 -2.70
N LEU A 352 -19.09 1.42 -2.78
CA LEU A 352 -19.66 0.26 -3.48
C LEU A 352 -19.68 0.40 -5.01
N GLY A 353 -19.51 1.60 -5.56
CA GLY A 353 -19.65 1.85 -7.00
C GLY A 353 -18.75 1.02 -7.94
N SER A 354 -17.63 0.47 -7.47
CA SER A 354 -16.77 -0.44 -8.27
C SER A 354 -16.98 -1.93 -7.98
N TRP A 355 -17.94 -2.30 -7.14
CA TRP A 355 -18.24 -3.70 -6.84
C TRP A 355 -19.17 -4.32 -7.88
N ASN A 356 -18.70 -5.41 -8.50
CA ASN A 356 -19.55 -6.28 -9.32
C ASN A 356 -19.90 -7.56 -8.54
N PRO A 357 -21.12 -7.69 -7.99
CA PRO A 357 -21.53 -8.85 -7.20
C PRO A 357 -21.62 -10.15 -8.03
N ALA A 358 -21.65 -10.08 -9.36
CA ALA A 358 -21.68 -11.24 -10.23
C ALA A 358 -20.29 -11.87 -10.45
N GLU A 359 -19.22 -11.11 -10.25
CA GLU A 359 -17.84 -11.57 -10.51
C GLU A 359 -17.09 -11.90 -9.22
N VAL A 360 -17.26 -11.10 -8.16
CA VAL A 360 -16.47 -11.22 -6.93
C VAL A 360 -17.36 -11.21 -5.69
N SER A 361 -17.11 -12.15 -4.78
CA SER A 361 -17.82 -12.21 -3.50
C SER A 361 -17.57 -10.96 -2.66
N MET A 362 -18.51 -10.58 -1.81
CA MET A 362 -18.35 -9.38 -0.97
C MET A 362 -17.12 -9.47 -0.05
N ARG A 363 -16.80 -10.66 0.48
CA ARG A 363 -15.64 -10.85 1.37
C ARG A 363 -14.32 -10.67 0.61
N ASP A 364 -14.22 -11.26 -0.58
CA ASP A 364 -13.01 -11.16 -1.39
C ASP A 364 -12.82 -9.72 -1.89
N TRP A 365 -13.91 -9.07 -2.30
CA TRP A 365 -13.89 -7.67 -2.71
C TRP A 365 -13.45 -6.74 -1.57
N LEU A 366 -13.95 -6.94 -0.34
CA LEU A 366 -13.50 -6.18 0.84
C LEU A 366 -12.01 -6.39 1.13
N ALA A 367 -11.52 -7.63 1.06
CA ALA A 367 -10.11 -7.95 1.29
C ALA A 367 -9.20 -7.33 0.22
N ASP A 368 -9.66 -7.33 -1.02
CA ASP A 368 -8.97 -6.71 -2.15
C ASP A 368 -8.96 -5.18 -2.03
N GLN A 369 -10.08 -4.54 -1.66
CA GLN A 369 -10.12 -3.10 -1.39
C GLN A 369 -9.17 -2.71 -0.26
N LEU A 370 -9.18 -3.44 0.86
CA LEU A 370 -8.25 -3.20 1.97
C LEU A 370 -6.79 -3.36 1.54
N SER A 371 -6.49 -4.36 0.71
CA SER A 371 -5.13 -4.57 0.19
C SER A 371 -4.70 -3.45 -0.77
N ARG A 372 -5.64 -2.90 -1.55
CA ARG A 372 -5.40 -1.76 -2.45
C ARG A 372 -5.15 -0.46 -1.69
N ASP A 373 -6.03 -0.12 -0.76
CA ASP A 373 -6.01 1.15 -0.03
C ASP A 373 -5.00 1.17 1.11
N HIS A 374 -4.74 0.01 1.70
CA HIS A 374 -3.74 -0.18 2.75
C HIS A 374 -2.76 -1.28 2.34
N PRO A 375 -1.77 -0.97 1.48
CA PRO A 375 -0.86 -1.98 0.95
C PRO A 375 -0.03 -2.74 1.99
N GLY A 376 0.09 -2.20 3.22
CA GLY A 376 0.67 -2.93 4.36
C GLY A 376 -0.08 -4.22 4.71
N LEU A 377 -1.36 -4.31 4.36
CA LEU A 377 -2.22 -5.48 4.58
C LEU A 377 -2.13 -6.53 3.46
N ALA A 378 -1.44 -6.22 2.35
CA ALA A 378 -1.21 -7.18 1.25
C ALA A 378 -0.12 -8.22 1.60
N ALA A 379 0.58 -8.06 2.72
CA ALA A 379 1.54 -9.04 3.20
C ALA A 379 0.85 -10.38 3.48
N ARG A 380 1.50 -11.49 3.08
CA ARG A 380 0.96 -12.84 3.26
C ARG A 380 1.51 -13.49 4.52
N GLY A 381 0.62 -14.12 5.27
CA GLY A 381 1.00 -14.97 6.40
C GLY A 381 1.50 -16.36 5.97
N PRO A 382 1.87 -17.23 6.93
CA PRO A 382 2.27 -18.62 6.68
C PRO A 382 1.24 -19.41 5.86
N ASP A 383 -0.04 -19.10 6.04
CA ASP A 383 -1.16 -19.74 5.34
C ASP A 383 -1.39 -19.20 3.90
N ASN A 384 -0.47 -18.38 3.38
CA ASN A 384 -0.52 -17.75 2.06
C ASN A 384 -1.75 -16.83 1.80
N ILE A 385 -2.53 -16.52 2.83
CA ILE A 385 -3.58 -15.49 2.81
C ILE A 385 -3.00 -14.13 3.18
N THR A 386 -3.57 -13.05 2.63
CA THR A 386 -3.18 -11.68 2.99
C THR A 386 -3.68 -11.31 4.38
N LEU A 387 -2.99 -10.39 5.07
CA LEU A 387 -3.48 -9.84 6.35
C LEU A 387 -4.87 -9.18 6.17
N ALA A 388 -5.13 -8.54 5.03
CA ALA A 388 -6.44 -8.01 4.70
C ALA A 388 -7.53 -9.10 4.67
N ALA A 389 -7.27 -10.22 3.98
CA ALA A 389 -8.21 -11.34 3.93
C ALA A 389 -8.43 -11.96 5.32
N ALA A 390 -7.38 -12.08 6.13
CA ALA A 390 -7.49 -12.55 7.51
C ALA A 390 -8.35 -11.60 8.37
N LEU A 391 -8.15 -10.29 8.29
CA LEU A 391 -8.95 -9.30 9.03
C LEU A 391 -10.45 -9.35 8.67
N VAL A 392 -10.77 -9.53 7.38
CA VAL A 392 -12.17 -9.66 6.92
C VAL A 392 -12.75 -11.00 7.35
N ARG A 393 -12.02 -12.11 7.16
CA ARG A 393 -12.46 -13.46 7.52
C ARG A 393 -12.74 -13.60 9.01
N ASP A 394 -11.85 -13.05 9.85
CA ASP A 394 -11.92 -13.16 11.30
C ASP A 394 -12.87 -12.11 11.91
N GLY A 395 -13.58 -11.35 11.06
CA GLY A 395 -14.62 -10.41 11.47
C GLY A 395 -14.09 -9.23 12.29
N ARG A 396 -12.86 -8.77 12.03
CA ARG A 396 -12.22 -7.65 12.75
C ARG A 396 -12.54 -6.28 12.15
N ILE A 397 -13.18 -6.26 10.98
CA ILE A 397 -13.58 -5.05 10.26
C ILE A 397 -15.08 -4.83 10.43
N LEU A 398 -15.47 -3.59 10.72
CA LEU A 398 -16.84 -3.13 10.56
C LEU A 398 -16.95 -2.44 9.19
N PRO A 399 -17.43 -3.14 8.14
CA PRO A 399 -17.60 -2.54 6.83
C PRO A 399 -18.71 -1.49 6.87
N VAL A 400 -18.35 -0.25 6.53
CA VAL A 400 -19.27 0.85 6.30
C VAL A 400 -19.34 1.08 4.79
N LEU A 401 -20.39 0.56 4.18
CA LEU A 401 -20.58 0.51 2.75
C LEU A 401 -21.31 1.77 2.29
N ASP A 402 -20.58 2.71 1.70
CA ASP A 402 -21.12 3.97 1.18
C ASP A 402 -21.52 3.80 -0.29
N GLY A 403 -22.76 4.14 -0.63
CA GLY A 403 -23.22 4.28 -2.01
C GLY A 403 -23.71 2.99 -2.65
N PHE A 404 -24.66 2.29 -2.01
CA PHE A 404 -25.36 1.15 -2.65
C PHE A 404 -26.05 1.55 -3.96
N ASP A 405 -26.57 2.78 -4.03
CA ASP A 405 -27.16 3.40 -5.24
C ASP A 405 -26.14 3.68 -6.35
N GLU A 406 -24.85 3.44 -6.11
CA GLU A 406 -23.79 3.65 -7.09
C GLU A 406 -23.39 2.36 -7.81
N ILE A 407 -23.96 1.21 -7.42
CA ILE A 407 -23.76 -0.06 -8.11
C ILE A 407 -24.41 0.00 -9.50
N ALA A 408 -23.77 -0.59 -10.50
CA ALA A 408 -24.30 -0.60 -11.86
C ALA A 408 -25.73 -1.18 -11.93
N ASP A 409 -26.56 -0.58 -12.78
CA ASP A 409 -27.96 -0.93 -12.93
C ASP A 409 -28.16 -2.42 -13.20
N GLY A 410 -29.19 -3.01 -12.58
CA GLY A 410 -29.50 -4.44 -12.68
C GLY A 410 -28.70 -5.35 -11.72
N LEU A 411 -27.66 -4.86 -11.04
CA LEU A 411 -26.86 -5.66 -10.10
C LEU A 411 -27.30 -5.53 -8.63
N HIS A 412 -28.16 -4.58 -8.27
CA HIS A 412 -28.61 -4.34 -6.90
C HIS A 412 -29.23 -5.57 -6.20
N GLY A 413 -30.02 -6.38 -6.92
CA GLY A 413 -30.58 -7.61 -6.34
C GLY A 413 -29.53 -8.69 -6.06
N ALA A 414 -28.53 -8.83 -6.94
CA ALA A 414 -27.39 -9.71 -6.70
C ALA A 414 -26.52 -9.21 -5.53
N ALA A 415 -26.37 -7.89 -5.42
CA ALA A 415 -25.69 -7.24 -4.31
C ALA A 415 -26.38 -7.54 -2.96
N LEU A 416 -27.71 -7.37 -2.85
CA LEU A 416 -28.47 -7.70 -1.63
C LEU A 416 -28.32 -9.16 -1.23
N ARG A 417 -28.44 -10.10 -2.18
CA ARG A 417 -28.22 -11.53 -1.90
C ARG A 417 -26.82 -11.79 -1.35
N SER A 418 -25.80 -11.19 -1.96
CA SER A 418 -24.42 -11.34 -1.51
C SER A 418 -24.21 -10.73 -0.11
N LEU A 419 -24.80 -9.56 0.18
CA LEU A 419 -24.76 -8.95 1.53
C LEU A 419 -25.45 -9.81 2.59
N ASN A 420 -26.57 -10.47 2.25
CA ASN A 420 -27.27 -11.38 3.15
C ASN A 420 -26.45 -12.65 3.49
N THR A 421 -25.43 -13.02 2.69
CA THR A 421 -24.52 -14.13 3.04
C THR A 421 -23.50 -13.78 4.13
N LEU A 422 -23.28 -12.50 4.40
CA LEU A 422 -22.40 -12.08 5.48
C LEU A 422 -23.04 -12.44 6.83
N THR A 423 -22.22 -12.66 7.85
CA THR A 423 -22.70 -12.87 9.24
C THR A 423 -22.17 -11.77 10.18
N THR A 424 -21.31 -10.90 9.65
CA THR A 424 -20.67 -9.80 10.36
C THR A 424 -21.59 -8.57 10.43
N PRO A 425 -21.36 -7.70 11.43
CA PRO A 425 -21.96 -6.36 11.46
C PRO A 425 -21.59 -5.54 10.21
N LEU A 426 -22.49 -4.67 9.76
CA LEU A 426 -22.24 -3.74 8.65
C LEU A 426 -23.11 -2.49 8.75
N VAL A 427 -22.66 -1.42 8.12
CA VAL A 427 -23.46 -0.22 7.86
C VAL A 427 -23.58 -0.06 6.34
N LEU A 428 -24.78 0.19 5.82
CA LEU A 428 -25.03 0.40 4.39
C LEU A 428 -25.66 1.77 4.19
N THR A 429 -25.18 2.56 3.23
CA THR A 429 -25.87 3.78 2.80
C THR A 429 -26.46 3.59 1.41
N SER A 430 -27.66 4.14 1.21
CA SER A 430 -28.30 4.14 -0.10
C SER A 430 -29.19 5.36 -0.25
N ARG A 431 -29.54 5.69 -1.48
CA ARG A 431 -30.75 6.48 -1.73
C ARG A 431 -32.00 5.63 -1.48
N THR A 432 -33.05 6.27 -0.98
CA THR A 432 -34.29 5.61 -0.55
C THR A 432 -34.96 4.87 -1.72
N ALA A 433 -35.16 5.53 -2.86
CA ALA A 433 -35.85 4.96 -4.02
C ALA A 433 -35.09 3.77 -4.64
N GLU A 434 -33.77 3.89 -4.78
CA GLU A 434 -32.92 2.83 -5.34
C GLU A 434 -32.86 1.60 -4.41
N PHE A 435 -32.90 1.80 -3.09
CA PHE A 435 -32.96 0.71 -2.12
C PHE A 435 -34.31 0.01 -2.11
N GLU A 436 -35.40 0.77 -2.13
CA GLU A 436 -36.78 0.27 -2.23
C GLU A 436 -36.98 -0.58 -3.50
N ALA A 437 -36.48 -0.10 -4.65
CA ALA A 437 -36.52 -0.86 -5.90
C ALA A 437 -35.75 -2.20 -5.79
N ALA A 438 -34.60 -2.20 -5.10
CA ALA A 438 -33.79 -3.40 -4.91
C ALA A 438 -34.47 -4.45 -3.99
N ILE A 439 -35.11 -3.99 -2.91
CA ILE A 439 -35.89 -4.84 -1.99
C ILE A 439 -37.09 -5.44 -2.72
N THR A 440 -37.82 -4.62 -3.46
CA THR A 440 -39.01 -5.06 -4.22
C THR A 440 -38.67 -6.18 -5.21
N ALA A 441 -37.48 -6.12 -5.81
CA ALA A 441 -36.99 -7.15 -6.73
C ALA A 441 -36.41 -8.40 -6.04
N THR A 442 -36.15 -8.34 -4.73
CA THR A 442 -35.45 -9.39 -3.98
C THR A 442 -36.09 -9.62 -2.61
N ASP A 443 -35.41 -9.24 -1.53
CA ASP A 443 -35.84 -9.36 -0.14
C ASP A 443 -35.09 -8.30 0.67
N VAL A 444 -35.55 -8.01 1.90
CA VAL A 444 -34.92 -7.06 2.81
C VAL A 444 -33.52 -7.53 3.22
N LEU A 445 -32.70 -6.58 3.69
CA LEU A 445 -31.41 -6.92 4.30
C LEU A 445 -31.65 -7.53 5.68
N THR A 446 -31.35 -8.82 5.84
CA THR A 446 -31.71 -9.58 7.05
C THR A 446 -30.98 -9.05 8.29
N ASN A 447 -31.69 -8.95 9.42
CA ASN A 447 -31.23 -8.41 10.72
C ASN A 447 -30.72 -6.95 10.65
N ALA A 448 -31.26 -6.14 9.74
CA ALA A 448 -30.88 -4.74 9.61
C ALA A 448 -31.97 -3.77 10.05
N ALA A 449 -31.58 -2.83 10.92
CA ALA A 449 -32.37 -1.64 11.19
C ALA A 449 -32.22 -0.65 10.03
N GLY A 450 -33.24 0.17 9.78
CA GLY A 450 -33.17 1.24 8.79
C GLY A 450 -33.50 2.59 9.40
N ILE A 451 -32.73 3.61 9.04
CA ILE A 451 -33.00 5.01 9.37
C ILE A 451 -33.03 5.82 8.09
N GLU A 452 -33.85 6.86 8.03
CA GLU A 452 -33.92 7.80 6.91
C GLU A 452 -33.54 9.21 7.38
N LEU A 453 -32.68 9.87 6.60
CA LEU A 453 -32.21 11.23 6.92
C LEU A 453 -33.24 12.30 6.58
N ASP A 454 -33.46 13.19 7.53
CA ASP A 454 -34.37 14.32 7.40
C ASP A 454 -33.79 15.47 6.56
N GLU A 455 -34.69 16.27 6.01
CA GLU A 455 -34.36 17.53 5.34
C GLU A 455 -34.03 18.65 6.35
N LEU A 456 -33.19 19.59 5.94
CA LEU A 456 -32.88 20.78 6.73
C LEU A 456 -34.09 21.70 6.85
N THR A 457 -34.31 22.20 8.05
CA THR A 457 -35.40 23.15 8.33
C THR A 457 -34.95 24.59 8.12
N LEU A 458 -35.90 25.51 7.95
CA LEU A 458 -35.61 26.96 7.93
C LEU A 458 -34.85 27.40 9.19
N ARG A 459 -35.17 26.80 10.35
CA ARG A 459 -34.45 27.07 11.61
C ARG A 459 -32.97 26.70 11.51
N ASP A 460 -32.64 25.60 10.85
CA ASP A 460 -31.25 25.18 10.65
C ASP A 460 -30.52 26.17 9.72
N LEU A 461 -31.17 26.64 8.66
CA LEU A 461 -30.61 27.62 7.73
C LEU A 461 -30.35 28.97 8.38
N THR A 462 -31.32 29.48 9.14
CA THR A 462 -31.20 30.75 9.88
C THR A 462 -30.13 30.69 10.98
N ALA A 463 -29.89 29.52 11.57
CA ALA A 463 -28.79 29.34 12.51
C ALA A 463 -27.42 29.25 11.80
N TYR A 464 -27.37 28.66 10.60
CA TYR A 464 -26.10 28.33 9.94
C TYR A 464 -25.59 29.45 9.02
N LEU A 465 -26.36 29.85 8.00
CA LEU A 465 -25.91 30.71 6.90
C LEU A 465 -25.42 32.11 7.35
N PRO A 466 -26.06 32.81 8.31
CA PRO A 466 -25.54 34.10 8.77
C PRO A 466 -24.17 34.01 9.45
N ARG A 467 -23.78 32.82 9.95
CA ARG A 467 -22.51 32.60 10.63
C ARG A 467 -21.39 32.12 9.71
N THR A 468 -21.69 31.80 8.45
CA THR A 468 -20.67 31.39 7.46
C THR A 468 -19.92 32.57 6.85
N THR A 469 -20.35 33.80 7.13
CA THR A 469 -19.77 35.00 6.56
C THR A 469 -19.85 36.16 7.53
N THR A 470 -18.83 37.01 7.55
CA THR A 470 -18.86 38.29 8.26
C THR A 470 -19.36 39.43 7.37
N ARG A 471 -19.76 39.13 6.13
CA ARG A 471 -20.24 40.13 5.18
C ARG A 471 -21.61 40.66 5.59
N THR A 472 -21.71 41.97 5.56
CA THR A 472 -22.95 42.71 5.77
C THR A 472 -23.23 43.62 4.58
N ALA A 473 -24.50 43.82 4.26
CA ALA A 473 -24.95 44.78 3.27
C ALA A 473 -25.71 45.92 3.96
N LEU A 474 -25.50 47.15 3.49
CA LEU A 474 -26.31 48.30 3.87
C LEU A 474 -27.61 48.25 3.07
N ARG A 475 -28.74 48.09 3.75
CA ARG A 475 -30.08 48.04 3.16
C ARG A 475 -31.03 48.86 4.01
N ASP A 476 -31.75 49.79 3.38
CA ASP A 476 -32.69 50.70 4.05
C ASP A 476 -32.10 51.47 5.26
N GLY A 477 -30.80 51.78 5.20
CA GLY A 477 -30.08 52.49 6.27
C GLY A 477 -29.56 51.60 7.40
N GLU A 478 -29.88 50.31 7.42
CA GLU A 478 -29.40 49.34 8.40
C GLU A 478 -28.36 48.39 7.81
N THR A 479 -27.40 47.96 8.64
CA THR A 479 -26.35 47.00 8.25
C THR A 479 -26.82 45.60 8.63
N THR A 480 -27.18 44.79 7.64
CA THR A 480 -27.70 43.43 7.85
C THR A 480 -26.74 42.38 7.28
N PRO A 481 -26.59 41.20 7.91
CA PRO A 481 -25.94 40.05 7.31
C PRO A 481 -26.49 39.74 5.91
N ILE A 482 -25.63 39.39 4.96
CA ILE A 482 -26.03 39.24 3.54
C ILE A 482 -27.11 38.17 3.30
N TRP A 483 -27.26 37.19 4.20
CA TRP A 483 -28.24 36.11 4.07
C TRP A 483 -29.62 36.45 4.62
N ASP A 484 -29.73 37.46 5.49
CA ASP A 484 -30.98 37.80 6.18
C ASP A 484 -32.14 38.13 5.21
N PRO A 485 -31.92 38.90 4.11
CA PRO A 485 -33.00 39.18 3.16
C PRO A 485 -33.53 37.94 2.42
N VAL A 486 -32.66 36.94 2.21
CA VAL A 486 -33.02 35.67 1.57
C VAL A 486 -33.78 34.79 2.54
N LEU A 487 -33.28 34.66 3.77
CA LEU A 487 -33.91 33.88 4.83
C LEU A 487 -35.30 34.41 5.20
N ALA A 488 -35.47 35.74 5.24
CA ALA A 488 -36.75 36.37 5.54
C ALA A 488 -37.83 36.10 4.46
N ARG A 489 -37.43 35.82 3.21
CA ARG A 489 -38.32 35.55 2.07
C ARG A 489 -38.35 34.08 1.67
N LEU A 490 -37.64 33.21 2.39
CA LEU A 490 -37.47 31.82 1.98
C LEU A 490 -38.79 31.02 2.05
N ASP A 491 -39.67 31.32 3.01
CA ASP A 491 -40.99 30.67 3.09
C ASP A 491 -41.91 31.03 1.91
N SER A 492 -41.79 32.25 1.37
CA SER A 492 -42.49 32.65 0.15
C SER A 492 -41.82 32.15 -1.13
N ALA A 493 -40.55 31.75 -1.07
CA ALA A 493 -39.76 31.24 -2.19
C ALA A 493 -39.66 29.70 -2.13
N GLY A 494 -40.79 29.02 -2.36
CA GLY A 494 -40.94 27.57 -2.19
C GLY A 494 -39.90 26.73 -2.94
N ASP A 495 -39.56 27.11 -4.17
CA ASP A 495 -38.53 26.42 -4.96
C ASP A 495 -37.12 26.55 -4.36
N LEU A 496 -36.73 27.76 -3.95
CA LEU A 496 -35.45 28.01 -3.29
C LEU A 496 -35.36 27.28 -1.95
N LYS A 497 -36.45 27.29 -1.17
CA LYS A 497 -36.55 26.54 0.10
C LYS A 497 -36.36 25.05 -0.12
N LYS A 498 -36.98 24.49 -1.16
CA LYS A 498 -36.84 23.09 -1.55
C LYS A 498 -35.40 22.74 -1.91
N VAL A 499 -34.68 23.59 -2.62
CA VAL A 499 -33.26 23.35 -2.98
C VAL A 499 -32.37 23.44 -1.74
N LEU A 500 -32.52 24.46 -0.91
CA LEU A 500 -31.73 24.68 0.31
C LEU A 500 -32.09 23.73 1.47
N SER A 501 -33.05 22.82 1.28
CA SER A 501 -33.39 21.77 2.24
C SER A 501 -32.30 20.69 2.35
N THR A 502 -31.36 20.62 1.40
CA THR A 502 -30.30 19.61 1.40
C THR A 502 -28.95 20.19 1.83
N PRO A 503 -28.18 19.51 2.69
CA PRO A 503 -26.84 19.97 3.10
C PRO A 503 -25.88 20.22 1.93
N LEU A 504 -26.01 19.46 0.84
CA LEU A 504 -25.24 19.70 -0.39
C LEU A 504 -25.47 21.11 -0.93
N MET A 505 -26.73 21.49 -1.16
CA MET A 505 -27.06 22.78 -1.78
C MET A 505 -26.71 23.95 -0.87
N VAL A 506 -26.88 23.80 0.45
CA VAL A 506 -26.40 24.77 1.45
C VAL A 506 -24.87 24.92 1.38
N GLY A 507 -24.15 23.81 1.22
CA GLY A 507 -22.70 23.81 1.03
C GLY A 507 -22.23 24.52 -0.25
N LEU A 508 -22.93 24.30 -1.38
CA LEU A 508 -22.66 25.00 -2.64
C LEU A 508 -22.97 26.49 -2.54
N ALA A 509 -24.13 26.83 -1.97
CA ALA A 509 -24.55 28.21 -1.75
C ALA A 509 -23.57 28.96 -0.82
N ARG A 510 -23.07 28.31 0.23
CA ARG A 510 -21.99 28.84 1.06
C ARG A 510 -20.71 29.07 0.24
N ALA A 511 -20.27 28.09 -0.55
CA ALA A 511 -19.04 28.22 -1.34
C ALA A 511 -19.12 29.37 -2.36
N ILE A 512 -20.28 29.62 -2.95
CA ILE A 512 -20.50 30.69 -3.93
C ILE A 512 -20.72 32.04 -3.24
N TYR A 513 -21.59 32.12 -2.24
CA TYR A 513 -22.07 33.39 -1.66
C TYR A 513 -21.54 33.69 -0.26
N SER A 514 -20.78 32.83 0.41
CA SER A 514 -20.15 33.17 1.70
C SER A 514 -18.65 33.28 1.57
N ASP A 515 -18.05 32.34 0.83
CA ASP A 515 -16.60 32.23 0.68
C ASP A 515 -16.05 33.15 -0.43
N THR A 516 -16.90 33.59 -1.37
CA THR A 516 -16.54 34.60 -2.39
C THR A 516 -17.14 35.97 -2.08
N ARG A 517 -16.55 37.03 -2.64
CA ARG A 517 -17.04 38.41 -2.50
C ARG A 517 -17.83 38.93 -3.71
N GLU A 518 -17.86 38.17 -4.80
CA GLU A 518 -18.34 38.62 -6.11
C GLU A 518 -19.87 38.61 -6.23
N HIS A 519 -20.55 37.76 -5.45
CA HIS A 519 -21.99 37.52 -5.58
C HIS A 519 -22.75 37.89 -4.29
N ASP A 520 -23.98 38.40 -4.46
CA ASP A 520 -24.96 38.67 -3.40
C ASP A 520 -26.06 37.59 -3.47
N PRO A 521 -26.34 36.85 -2.38
CA PRO A 521 -27.31 35.76 -2.37
C PRO A 521 -28.75 36.19 -2.70
N VAL A 522 -29.07 37.48 -2.65
CA VAL A 522 -30.40 37.98 -3.02
C VAL A 522 -30.76 37.70 -4.48
N GLU A 523 -29.79 37.48 -5.36
CA GLU A 523 -30.09 37.05 -6.73
C GLU A 523 -30.85 35.72 -6.80
N LEU A 524 -30.72 34.85 -5.79
CA LEU A 524 -31.44 33.58 -5.72
C LEU A 524 -32.97 33.76 -5.57
N LEU A 525 -33.42 34.95 -5.18
CA LEU A 525 -34.84 35.30 -5.10
C LEU A 525 -35.41 35.81 -6.44
N ASP A 526 -34.57 35.99 -7.47
CA ASP A 526 -35.01 36.44 -8.78
C ASP A 526 -35.79 35.33 -9.51
N THR A 527 -37.11 35.33 -9.35
CA THR A 527 -38.02 34.38 -10.02
C THR A 527 -37.99 34.47 -11.55
N GLY A 528 -37.52 35.58 -12.14
CA GLY A 528 -37.36 35.71 -13.58
C GLY A 528 -36.15 34.92 -14.11
N ARG A 529 -35.08 34.83 -13.32
CA ARG A 529 -33.88 34.03 -13.63
C ARG A 529 -33.97 32.59 -13.11
N PHE A 530 -34.62 32.39 -11.96
CA PHE A 530 -34.67 31.13 -11.24
C PHE A 530 -36.11 30.73 -10.89
N GLY A 531 -36.95 30.58 -11.91
CA GLY A 531 -38.38 30.28 -11.75
C GLY A 531 -38.74 28.85 -11.35
N THR A 532 -37.76 27.97 -11.14
CA THR A 532 -37.98 26.56 -10.72
C THR A 532 -36.85 26.07 -9.81
N ALA A 533 -37.13 25.06 -8.98
CA ALA A 533 -36.10 24.42 -8.15
C ALA A 533 -34.92 23.87 -8.98
N ASP A 534 -35.19 23.28 -10.16
CA ASP A 534 -34.15 22.74 -11.04
C ASP A 534 -33.24 23.85 -11.60
N ALA A 535 -33.79 25.04 -11.89
CA ALA A 535 -33.00 26.19 -12.35
C ALA A 535 -32.05 26.71 -11.25
N VAL A 536 -32.53 26.80 -10.01
CA VAL A 536 -31.68 27.17 -8.85
C VAL A 536 -30.59 26.12 -8.63
N GLU A 537 -30.95 24.83 -8.65
CA GLU A 537 -29.99 23.72 -8.49
C GLU A 537 -28.91 23.75 -9.59
N ALA A 538 -29.31 23.86 -10.85
CA ALA A 538 -28.38 23.91 -11.98
C ALA A 538 -27.44 25.11 -11.89
N HIS A 539 -27.93 26.27 -11.42
CA HIS A 539 -27.11 27.45 -11.16
C HIS A 539 -26.05 27.20 -10.09
N LEU A 540 -26.44 26.67 -8.93
CA LEU A 540 -25.49 26.37 -7.84
C LEU A 540 -24.44 25.34 -8.26
N LEU A 541 -24.81 24.31 -9.03
CA LEU A 541 -23.87 23.31 -9.53
C LEU A 541 -22.91 23.88 -10.58
N ASN A 542 -23.39 24.72 -11.50
CA ASN A 542 -22.58 25.37 -12.53
C ASN A 542 -21.60 26.40 -11.94
N ALA A 543 -22.06 27.22 -11.01
CA ALA A 543 -21.28 28.31 -10.43
C ALA A 543 -20.22 27.82 -9.41
N PHE A 544 -20.37 26.60 -8.88
CA PHE A 544 -19.48 26.06 -7.85
C PHE A 544 -18.02 25.95 -8.31
N VAL A 545 -17.75 25.29 -9.43
CA VAL A 545 -16.37 25.05 -9.89
C VAL A 545 -15.64 26.38 -10.18
N PRO A 546 -16.20 27.32 -10.97
CA PRO A 546 -15.58 28.63 -11.18
C PRO A 546 -15.34 29.39 -9.87
N ALA A 547 -16.31 29.39 -8.94
CA ALA A 547 -16.21 30.10 -7.67
C ALA A 547 -15.01 29.60 -6.83
N VAL A 548 -14.83 28.29 -6.76
CA VAL A 548 -13.74 27.70 -5.96
C VAL A 548 -12.38 27.83 -6.65
N TYR A 549 -12.30 27.91 -7.98
CA TYR A 549 -11.02 28.09 -8.70
C TYR A 549 -10.56 29.55 -8.79
N ARG A 550 -11.48 30.53 -8.80
CA ARG A 550 -11.13 31.97 -8.80
C ARG A 550 -10.43 32.43 -7.53
N HIS A 551 -10.67 31.74 -6.40
CA HIS A 551 -10.06 32.10 -5.13
C HIS A 551 -9.10 31.00 -4.63
N PRO A 552 -7.87 31.35 -4.23
CA PRO A 552 -6.96 30.36 -3.66
C PRO A 552 -7.50 29.83 -2.32
N PRO A 553 -7.28 28.54 -2.00
CA PRO A 553 -7.63 28.00 -0.69
C PRO A 553 -6.95 28.84 0.41
N LEU A 554 -7.68 29.13 1.49
CA LEU A 554 -7.27 30.00 2.60
C LEU A 554 -6.06 29.49 3.43
N ASP A 555 -5.41 28.42 2.98
CA ASP A 555 -4.32 27.78 3.72
C ASP A 555 -3.04 28.64 3.70
N ARG A 556 -2.36 28.73 4.85
CA ARG A 556 -1.32 29.74 5.15
C ARG A 556 -0.05 29.60 4.30
N ASP A 557 0.16 28.46 3.64
CA ASP A 557 1.34 28.20 2.80
C ASP A 557 1.19 28.68 1.35
N ARG A 558 1.13 30.01 1.17
CA ARG A 558 1.05 30.70 -0.15
C ARG A 558 2.15 30.34 -1.16
N ARG A 559 3.23 29.68 -0.76
CA ARG A 559 4.47 29.52 -1.55
C ARG A 559 4.51 28.34 -2.53
N ARG A 560 3.46 27.50 -2.60
CA ARG A 560 3.44 26.29 -3.46
C ARG A 560 2.34 26.24 -4.52
N TYR A 561 1.52 27.28 -4.66
CA TYR A 561 0.34 27.22 -5.52
C TYR A 561 0.65 27.45 -6.99
N ARG A 562 0.25 26.50 -7.84
CA ARG A 562 0.02 26.77 -9.27
C ARG A 562 -1.37 27.39 -9.39
N ARG A 563 -1.46 28.57 -9.99
CA ARG A 563 -2.75 29.13 -10.41
C ARG A 563 -3.20 28.38 -11.66
N TRP A 564 -4.39 27.81 -11.59
CA TRP A 564 -5.09 27.23 -12.74
C TRP A 564 -6.11 28.25 -13.24
N ASP A 565 -6.27 28.33 -14.55
CA ASP A 565 -7.34 29.12 -15.15
C ASP A 565 -8.71 28.47 -14.78
N PRO A 566 -9.65 29.23 -14.18
CA PRO A 566 -10.95 28.69 -13.77
C PRO A 566 -11.76 28.07 -14.92
N ASP A 567 -11.69 28.65 -16.11
CA ASP A 567 -12.50 28.20 -17.26
C ASP A 567 -11.92 26.89 -17.81
N LEU A 568 -10.59 26.79 -17.91
CA LEU A 568 -9.93 25.53 -18.27
C LEU A 568 -10.14 24.44 -17.21
N ALA A 569 -10.10 24.80 -15.92
CA ALA A 569 -10.36 23.86 -14.84
C ALA A 569 -11.79 23.28 -14.93
N HIS A 570 -12.77 24.13 -15.23
CA HIS A 570 -14.16 23.71 -15.45
C HIS A 570 -14.26 22.76 -16.65
N GLN A 571 -13.64 23.09 -17.78
CA GLN A 571 -13.61 22.22 -18.97
C GLN A 571 -12.94 20.87 -18.69
N TRP A 572 -11.82 20.82 -17.96
CA TRP A 572 -11.15 19.57 -17.64
C TRP A 572 -11.98 18.68 -16.70
N LEU A 573 -12.62 19.26 -15.69
CA LEU A 573 -13.52 18.53 -14.79
C LEU A 573 -14.77 18.02 -15.52
N HIS A 574 -15.30 18.82 -16.46
CA HIS A 574 -16.38 18.41 -17.35
C HIS A 574 -16.02 17.19 -18.21
N GLN A 575 -14.88 17.23 -18.89
CA GLN A 575 -14.40 16.10 -19.71
C GLN A 575 -14.15 14.85 -18.85
N LEU A 576 -13.59 15.04 -17.66
CA LEU A 576 -13.33 13.96 -16.71
C LEU A 576 -14.63 13.33 -16.20
N ALA A 577 -15.64 14.13 -15.86
CA ALA A 577 -16.97 13.65 -15.48
C ALA A 577 -17.63 12.83 -16.61
N ARG A 578 -17.59 13.34 -17.85
CA ARG A 578 -18.08 12.61 -19.03
C ARG A 578 -17.34 11.29 -19.26
N GLN A 579 -16.03 11.29 -19.09
CA GLN A 579 -15.21 10.10 -19.27
C GLN A 579 -15.54 9.03 -18.22
N LEU A 580 -15.64 9.41 -16.95
CA LEU A 580 -16.02 8.50 -15.87
C LEU A 580 -17.43 7.92 -16.07
N ASN A 581 -18.39 8.76 -16.47
CA ASN A 581 -19.76 8.31 -16.73
C ASN A 581 -19.82 7.31 -17.90
N ARG A 582 -19.04 7.51 -18.97
CA ARG A 582 -18.93 6.54 -20.08
C ARG A 582 -18.29 5.21 -19.68
N LEU A 583 -17.38 5.23 -18.71
CA LEU A 583 -16.74 4.03 -18.20
C LEU A 583 -17.61 3.29 -17.17
N GLY A 584 -18.75 3.87 -16.77
CA GLY A 584 -19.62 3.29 -15.74
C GLY A 584 -18.95 3.20 -14.38
N THR A 585 -17.97 4.05 -14.09
CA THR A 585 -17.24 4.06 -12.82
C THR A 585 -17.17 5.48 -12.24
N ARG A 586 -17.26 5.58 -10.91
CA ARG A 586 -17.02 6.83 -10.16
C ARG A 586 -15.57 6.94 -9.68
N ASP A 587 -14.82 5.84 -9.71
CA ASP A 587 -13.44 5.75 -9.25
C ASP A 587 -12.48 6.29 -10.33
N LEU A 588 -11.85 7.43 -10.04
CA LEU A 588 -10.76 7.93 -10.87
C LEU A 588 -9.46 7.24 -10.49
N LEU A 589 -9.20 6.14 -11.18
CA LEU A 589 -7.91 5.47 -11.16
C LEU A 589 -6.97 6.15 -12.15
N TRP A 590 -5.95 6.86 -11.66
CA TRP A 590 -5.06 7.63 -12.54
C TRP A 590 -4.37 6.76 -13.60
N TRP A 591 -4.11 5.48 -13.31
CA TRP A 591 -3.55 4.52 -14.27
C TRP A 591 -4.58 4.01 -15.29
N GLN A 592 -5.88 4.04 -14.97
CA GLN A 592 -6.95 3.71 -15.93
C GLN A 592 -7.22 4.84 -16.92
N LEU A 593 -6.85 6.09 -16.61
CA LEU A 593 -6.91 7.20 -17.60
C LEU A 593 -6.07 6.90 -18.85
N GLY A 594 -5.04 6.06 -18.75
CA GLY A 594 -4.26 5.57 -19.90
C GLY A 594 -4.97 4.52 -20.76
N ARG A 595 -6.12 3.98 -20.32
CA ARG A 595 -6.87 2.90 -20.99
C ARG A 595 -7.85 3.40 -22.05
N THR A 596 -8.19 4.69 -22.06
CA THR A 596 -9.23 5.24 -22.97
C THR A 596 -8.73 5.57 -24.37
N VAL A 597 -7.44 5.40 -24.65
CA VAL A 597 -6.86 5.61 -25.97
C VAL A 597 -6.96 4.33 -26.80
N PRO A 598 -7.40 4.41 -28.08
CA PRO A 598 -7.46 3.25 -28.96
C PRO A 598 -6.09 2.56 -29.05
N ARG A 599 -6.10 1.21 -29.03
CA ARG A 599 -4.88 0.40 -29.12
C ARG A 599 -3.98 0.79 -30.29
N VAL A 600 -4.57 1.23 -31.41
CA VAL A 600 -3.86 1.71 -32.61
C VAL A 600 -3.01 2.94 -32.33
N VAL A 601 -3.52 3.93 -31.57
CA VAL A 601 -2.79 5.15 -31.23
C VAL A 601 -1.64 4.83 -30.26
N THR A 602 -1.91 3.95 -29.28
CA THR A 602 -0.86 3.45 -28.39
C THR A 602 0.24 2.71 -29.16
N LEU A 603 -0.13 1.82 -30.08
CA LEU A 603 0.81 1.10 -30.95
C LEU A 603 1.59 2.05 -31.86
N ALA A 604 0.94 3.03 -32.48
CA ALA A 604 1.57 4.02 -33.35
C ALA A 604 2.56 4.90 -32.59
N ALA A 605 2.21 5.34 -31.38
CA ALA A 605 3.10 6.14 -30.55
C ALA A 605 4.32 5.33 -30.08
N PHE A 606 4.14 4.05 -29.75
CA PHE A 606 5.27 3.14 -29.47
C PHE A 606 6.13 2.88 -30.70
N ALA A 607 5.53 2.71 -31.88
CA ALA A 607 6.26 2.57 -33.13
C ALA A 607 7.09 3.83 -33.44
N ALA A 608 6.54 5.03 -33.20
CA ALA A 608 7.26 6.28 -33.38
C ALA A 608 8.45 6.42 -32.41
N VAL A 609 8.25 6.11 -31.12
CA VAL A 609 9.34 6.12 -30.13
C VAL A 609 10.41 5.07 -30.47
N GLY A 610 10.00 3.87 -30.90
CA GLY A 610 10.88 2.80 -31.37
C GLY A 610 11.67 3.19 -32.62
N ALA A 611 11.05 3.89 -33.57
CA ALA A 611 11.71 4.38 -34.78
C ALA A 611 12.73 5.49 -34.46
N LEU A 612 12.42 6.40 -33.54
CA LEU A 612 13.33 7.44 -33.06
C LEU A 612 14.54 6.84 -32.35
N ALA A 613 14.29 5.85 -31.48
CA ALA A 613 15.29 5.05 -30.80
C ALA A 613 16.22 4.31 -31.77
N ALA A 614 15.66 3.63 -32.77
CA ALA A 614 16.41 2.93 -33.81
C ALA A 614 17.23 3.90 -34.66
N SER A 615 16.67 5.07 -35.00
CA SER A 615 17.37 6.11 -35.78
C SER A 615 18.55 6.71 -35.02
N LEU A 616 18.38 7.00 -33.72
CA LEU A 616 19.45 7.52 -32.86
C LEU A 616 20.57 6.48 -32.68
N THR A 617 20.20 5.21 -32.54
CA THR A 617 21.14 4.09 -32.45
C THR A 617 21.90 3.91 -33.76
N GLY A 618 21.19 3.94 -34.90
CA GLY A 618 21.80 3.88 -36.23
C GLY A 618 22.77 5.03 -36.47
N MET A 619 22.41 6.25 -36.07
CA MET A 619 23.26 7.44 -36.18
C MET A 619 24.55 7.32 -35.35
N LEU A 620 24.48 6.79 -34.12
CA LEU A 620 25.65 6.51 -33.29
C LEU A 620 26.55 5.42 -33.93
N PHE A 621 25.94 4.45 -34.60
CA PHE A 621 26.64 3.33 -35.24
C PHE A 621 27.37 3.76 -36.53
N THR A 622 26.75 4.59 -37.37
CA THR A 622 27.36 5.09 -38.61
C THR A 622 28.48 6.09 -38.33
N MET A 623 28.31 6.97 -37.34
CA MET A 623 29.32 7.97 -36.94
C MET A 623 30.61 7.33 -36.39
N GLY A 624 30.53 6.17 -35.73
CA GLY A 624 31.71 5.44 -35.24
C GLY A 624 32.51 4.75 -36.35
N LEU A 625 31.83 4.27 -37.41
CA LEU A 625 32.46 3.54 -38.51
C LEU A 625 33.20 4.49 -39.47
N GLU A 626 32.64 5.66 -39.76
CA GLU A 626 33.28 6.71 -40.57
C GLU A 626 34.51 7.29 -39.87
N PHE A 627 34.46 7.49 -38.55
CA PHE A 627 35.60 7.96 -37.76
C PHE A 627 36.75 6.95 -37.74
N LEU A 628 36.47 5.65 -37.61
CA LEU A 628 37.48 4.58 -37.62
C LEU A 628 38.13 4.42 -39.01
N LEU A 629 37.34 4.51 -40.10
CA LEU A 629 37.85 4.39 -41.46
C LEU A 629 38.68 5.61 -41.87
N THR A 630 38.22 6.83 -41.55
CA THR A 630 38.93 8.06 -41.94
C THR A 630 40.21 8.24 -41.13
N PHE A 631 40.15 8.03 -39.81
CA PHE A 631 41.31 8.18 -38.94
C PHE A 631 42.30 7.01 -39.10
N GLY A 632 41.80 5.77 -39.31
CA GLY A 632 42.63 4.59 -39.55
C GLY A 632 43.33 4.62 -40.92
N LEU A 633 42.68 5.15 -41.95
CA LEU A 633 43.28 5.28 -43.29
C LEU A 633 44.31 6.43 -43.33
N VAL A 634 44.05 7.56 -42.65
CA VAL A 634 45.01 8.67 -42.53
C VAL A 634 46.20 8.27 -41.64
N ALA A 635 45.96 7.63 -40.50
CA ALA A 635 47.04 7.13 -39.63
C ALA A 635 47.83 5.99 -40.29
N GLY A 636 47.18 5.10 -41.04
CA GLY A 636 47.82 4.03 -41.79
C GLY A 636 48.66 4.53 -42.97
N LEU A 637 48.20 5.55 -43.70
CA LEU A 637 49.00 6.23 -44.73
C LEU A 637 50.20 6.96 -44.12
N MET A 638 50.01 7.67 -43.01
CA MET A 638 51.07 8.35 -42.26
C MET A 638 52.14 7.37 -41.76
N TYR A 639 51.74 6.20 -41.24
CA TYR A 639 52.66 5.16 -40.75
C TYR A 639 53.34 4.38 -41.89
N GLY A 640 52.61 4.12 -42.98
CA GLY A 640 53.13 3.46 -44.19
C GLY A 640 54.13 4.32 -44.97
N LEU A 641 53.90 5.64 -45.05
CA LEU A 641 54.84 6.59 -45.68
C LEU A 641 56.08 6.85 -44.81
N SER A 642 55.94 6.82 -43.48
CA SER A 642 57.07 7.05 -42.56
C SER A 642 58.01 5.84 -42.40
N TYR A 643 57.54 4.61 -42.65
CA TYR A 643 58.35 3.39 -42.50
C TYR A 643 58.54 2.55 -43.77
N GLY A 644 57.82 2.83 -44.87
CA GLY A 644 57.77 1.97 -46.05
C GLY A 644 58.64 2.36 -47.25
N LEU A 645 59.19 3.58 -47.30
CA LEU A 645 59.77 4.09 -48.56
C LEU A 645 61.19 3.59 -48.89
N VAL A 646 61.90 2.96 -47.93
CA VAL A 646 63.28 2.48 -48.13
C VAL A 646 63.40 0.95 -48.23
N PRO A 647 62.60 0.11 -47.52
CA PRO A 647 62.61 -1.34 -47.76
C PRO A 647 61.67 -1.79 -48.89
N GLY A 648 60.60 -1.03 -49.19
CA GLY A 648 59.53 -1.43 -50.10
C GLY A 648 59.91 -1.45 -51.58
N LEU A 649 60.94 -0.70 -51.98
CA LEU A 649 61.38 -0.64 -53.38
C LEU A 649 62.13 -1.90 -53.83
N LEU A 650 62.68 -2.69 -52.90
CA LEU A 650 63.43 -3.92 -53.21
C LEU A 650 62.54 -5.18 -53.28
N VAL A 651 61.34 -5.14 -52.67
CA VAL A 651 60.40 -6.29 -52.61
C VAL A 651 59.25 -6.16 -53.62
N GLY A 652 58.95 -4.95 -54.10
CA GLY A 652 57.83 -4.70 -55.01
C GLY A 652 57.95 -5.31 -56.42
N VAL A 653 59.15 -5.71 -56.85
CA VAL A 653 59.38 -6.28 -58.19
C VAL A 653 59.14 -7.79 -58.24
N THR A 654 59.10 -8.50 -57.11
CA THR A 654 58.82 -9.95 -57.09
C THR A 654 57.33 -10.30 -56.87
N PHE A 655 56.51 -9.36 -56.38
CA PHE A 655 55.11 -9.63 -56.02
C PHE A 655 54.07 -9.31 -57.11
N THR A 656 54.47 -8.66 -58.21
CA THR A 656 53.55 -8.24 -59.28
C THR A 656 53.22 -9.36 -60.29
N PHE A 657 53.74 -10.59 -60.10
CA PHE A 657 53.47 -11.70 -61.02
C PHE A 657 52.44 -12.75 -60.55
N LEU A 658 51.89 -12.65 -59.33
CA LEU A 658 50.80 -13.55 -58.89
C LEU A 658 49.52 -12.75 -58.58
N GLY A 659 48.74 -12.50 -59.63
CA GLY A 659 47.39 -11.95 -59.54
C GLY A 659 46.42 -12.90 -58.84
N GLY A 660 45.51 -12.34 -58.04
CA GLY A 660 44.38 -13.09 -57.47
C GLY A 660 43.88 -12.59 -56.11
N ALA A 661 43.59 -11.29 -55.95
CA ALA A 661 43.03 -10.79 -54.68
C ALA A 661 41.99 -9.66 -54.81
N ALA A 662 41.57 -9.28 -56.02
CA ALA A 662 40.54 -8.24 -56.19
C ALA A 662 39.09 -8.77 -56.11
N SER A 663 38.86 -10.08 -56.28
CA SER A 663 37.53 -10.70 -56.21
C SER A 663 37.08 -11.12 -54.80
N ARG A 664 37.97 -11.08 -53.80
CA ARG A 664 37.64 -11.45 -52.41
C ARG A 664 37.13 -10.27 -51.58
N LEU A 665 37.41 -9.03 -51.97
CA LEU A 665 37.01 -7.85 -51.20
C LEU A 665 35.53 -7.49 -51.39
N THR A 666 34.98 -7.71 -52.60
CA THR A 666 33.56 -7.54 -52.92
C THR A 666 32.68 -8.60 -52.25
N GLY A 667 33.16 -9.84 -52.14
CA GLY A 667 32.45 -10.92 -51.44
C GLY A 667 32.34 -10.66 -49.93
N VAL A 668 33.42 -10.18 -49.28
CA VAL A 668 33.42 -9.89 -47.83
C VAL A 668 32.52 -8.71 -47.47
N LEU A 669 32.41 -7.70 -48.35
CA LEU A 669 31.51 -6.56 -48.14
C LEU A 669 30.03 -6.90 -48.38
N ALA A 670 29.73 -7.75 -49.37
CA ALA A 670 28.36 -8.19 -49.66
C ALA A 670 27.82 -9.17 -48.60
N ILE A 671 28.66 -10.09 -48.10
CA ILE A 671 28.31 -10.98 -46.98
C ILE A 671 28.13 -10.15 -45.69
N GLY A 672 29.00 -9.16 -45.45
CA GLY A 672 28.86 -8.25 -44.31
C GLY A 672 27.58 -7.40 -44.34
N PHE A 673 27.09 -7.00 -45.52
CA PHE A 673 25.83 -6.28 -45.67
C PHE A 673 24.61 -7.20 -45.45
N GLY A 674 24.63 -8.41 -46.02
CA GLY A 674 23.59 -9.42 -45.81
C GLY A 674 23.42 -9.83 -44.35
N VAL A 675 24.54 -10.03 -43.63
CA VAL A 675 24.54 -10.33 -42.18
C VAL A 675 23.99 -9.17 -41.36
N ARG A 676 24.28 -7.91 -41.73
CA ARG A 676 23.76 -6.72 -41.02
C ARG A 676 22.27 -6.50 -41.22
N VAL A 677 21.76 -6.74 -42.44
CA VAL A 677 20.33 -6.65 -42.75
C VAL A 677 19.56 -7.81 -42.10
N ALA A 678 20.10 -9.03 -42.15
CA ALA A 678 19.51 -10.20 -41.48
C ALA A 678 19.49 -10.03 -39.94
N ALA A 679 20.57 -9.54 -39.34
CA ALA A 679 20.61 -9.22 -37.92
C ALA A 679 19.60 -8.12 -37.53
N GLY A 680 19.42 -7.10 -38.39
CA GLY A 680 18.40 -6.06 -38.21
C GLY A 680 16.96 -6.59 -38.29
N ILE A 681 16.68 -7.50 -39.23
CA ILE A 681 15.36 -8.13 -39.39
C ILE A 681 15.06 -9.09 -38.24
N VAL A 682 16.03 -9.93 -37.85
CA VAL A 682 15.91 -10.84 -36.69
C VAL A 682 15.76 -10.04 -35.39
N PHE A 683 16.46 -8.91 -35.23
CA PHE A 683 16.27 -7.99 -34.12
C PHE A 683 14.85 -7.41 -34.11
N SER A 684 14.33 -6.99 -35.26
CA SER A 684 12.98 -6.44 -35.41
C SER A 684 11.89 -7.48 -35.12
N LEU A 685 12.09 -8.72 -35.55
CA LEU A 685 11.18 -9.85 -35.31
C LEU A 685 11.25 -10.36 -33.87
N ALA A 686 12.44 -10.48 -33.27
CA ALA A 686 12.61 -10.90 -31.90
C ALA A 686 12.03 -9.87 -30.93
N VAL A 687 12.28 -8.57 -31.17
CA VAL A 687 11.65 -7.48 -30.42
C VAL A 687 10.13 -7.50 -30.66
N GLY A 688 9.66 -7.65 -31.90
CA GLY A 688 8.23 -7.69 -32.24
C GLY A 688 7.47 -8.87 -31.62
N VAL A 689 8.05 -10.07 -31.59
CA VAL A 689 7.46 -11.29 -31.01
C VAL A 689 7.51 -11.25 -29.49
N LEU A 690 8.61 -10.78 -28.89
CA LEU A 690 8.72 -10.57 -27.44
C LEU A 690 7.72 -9.49 -26.97
N PHE A 691 7.55 -8.43 -27.76
CA PHE A 691 6.58 -7.36 -27.49
C PHE A 691 5.13 -7.85 -27.68
N GLY A 692 4.85 -8.64 -28.71
CA GLY A 692 3.53 -9.23 -28.97
C GLY A 692 3.09 -10.23 -27.90
N ALA A 693 4.01 -11.04 -27.38
CA ALA A 693 3.73 -12.05 -26.36
C ALA A 693 3.52 -11.46 -24.96
N LEU A 694 4.29 -10.43 -24.57
CA LEU A 694 4.19 -9.82 -23.23
C LEU A 694 3.10 -8.75 -23.09
N VAL A 695 2.59 -8.17 -24.18
CA VAL A 695 1.51 -7.16 -24.16
C VAL A 695 0.12 -7.77 -23.88
N THR A 696 0.01 -9.09 -23.75
CA THR A 696 -1.28 -9.78 -23.54
C THR A 696 -1.83 -9.72 -22.12
N LYS A 697 -1.01 -9.42 -21.09
CA LYS A 697 -1.48 -9.20 -19.72
C LYS A 697 -1.45 -7.72 -19.35
N GLU A 698 -2.58 -7.21 -18.88
CA GLU A 698 -2.74 -5.81 -18.52
C GLU A 698 -1.92 -5.48 -17.26
N PRO A 699 -0.98 -4.50 -17.32
CA PRO A 699 -0.19 -4.15 -16.16
C PRO A 699 -1.02 -3.32 -15.18
N GLU A 700 -1.48 -3.93 -14.09
CA GLU A 700 -1.90 -3.19 -12.90
C GLU A 700 -0.69 -2.54 -12.22
N PRO A 701 -0.84 -1.35 -11.60
CA PRO A 701 0.26 -0.70 -10.91
C PRO A 701 0.71 -1.54 -9.71
N GLN A 702 1.85 -2.22 -9.86
CA GLN A 702 2.50 -2.88 -8.74
C GLN A 702 3.34 -1.85 -7.97
N SER A 703 2.90 -1.48 -6.78
CA SER A 703 3.66 -0.61 -5.87
C SER A 703 4.78 -1.40 -5.20
N ILE A 704 5.90 -1.59 -5.89
CA ILE A 704 7.09 -2.28 -5.37
C ILE A 704 8.09 -1.24 -4.85
N LYS A 705 8.28 -0.98 -3.55
CA LYS A 705 9.43 -0.14 -3.16
C LYS A 705 10.74 -0.93 -3.34
N PHE A 706 11.55 -0.55 -4.32
CA PHE A 706 12.86 -1.18 -4.55
C PHE A 706 13.85 -0.87 -3.42
N ARG A 707 14.11 -1.86 -2.56
CA ARG A 707 15.33 -1.89 -1.73
C ARG A 707 16.40 -2.71 -2.46
N VAL A 708 17.07 -2.07 -3.43
CA VAL A 708 18.08 -2.71 -4.31
C VAL A 708 19.19 -3.41 -3.50
N ARG A 709 19.53 -2.88 -2.33
CA ARG A 709 20.72 -3.27 -1.56
C ARG A 709 20.67 -4.65 -0.86
N GLY A 710 19.53 -5.36 -0.89
CA GLY A 710 19.38 -6.70 -0.27
C GLY A 710 18.94 -7.82 -1.21
N ARG A 711 18.57 -7.50 -2.46
CA ARG A 711 18.08 -8.50 -3.45
C ARG A 711 18.97 -8.65 -4.67
N LEU A 712 20.04 -7.86 -4.76
CA LEU A 712 21.12 -8.04 -5.73
C LEU A 712 21.56 -9.52 -5.84
N PRO A 713 21.77 -10.29 -4.76
CA PRO A 713 22.21 -11.68 -4.88
C PRO A 713 21.20 -12.59 -5.59
N GLU A 714 19.91 -12.43 -5.30
CA GLU A 714 18.84 -13.26 -5.90
C GLU A 714 18.61 -12.90 -7.37
N ILE A 715 18.57 -11.59 -7.70
CA ILE A 715 18.46 -11.12 -9.08
C ILE A 715 19.68 -11.58 -9.88
N THR A 716 20.88 -11.41 -9.31
CA THR A 716 22.13 -11.84 -9.96
C THR A 716 22.13 -13.35 -10.18
N ARG A 717 21.70 -14.15 -9.20
CA ARG A 717 21.56 -15.60 -9.34
C ARG A 717 20.64 -15.99 -10.50
N ARG A 718 19.45 -15.39 -10.60
CA ARG A 718 18.48 -15.70 -11.66
C ARG A 718 18.98 -15.27 -13.04
N VAL A 719 19.63 -14.10 -13.12
CA VAL A 719 20.28 -13.62 -14.35
C VAL A 719 21.41 -14.56 -14.77
N LEU A 720 22.25 -15.03 -13.84
CA LEU A 720 23.33 -16.00 -14.10
C LEU A 720 22.79 -17.36 -14.57
N VAL A 721 21.73 -17.87 -13.94
CA VAL A 721 21.04 -19.09 -14.40
C VAL A 721 20.51 -18.90 -15.82
N GLY A 722 19.90 -17.74 -16.09
CA GLY A 722 19.44 -17.36 -17.43
C GLY A 722 20.58 -17.33 -18.46
N LEU A 723 21.73 -16.73 -18.11
CA LEU A 723 22.92 -16.68 -18.97
C LEU A 723 23.48 -18.08 -19.27
N ALA A 724 23.38 -19.03 -18.32
CA ALA A 724 23.88 -20.39 -18.48
C ALA A 724 22.92 -21.27 -19.30
N VAL A 725 21.61 -21.18 -19.04
CA VAL A 725 20.58 -22.02 -19.68
C VAL A 725 20.17 -21.48 -21.05
N GLY A 726 20.15 -20.16 -21.22
CA GLY A 726 19.69 -19.48 -22.44
C GLY A 726 20.38 -19.95 -23.71
N PRO A 727 21.73 -19.97 -23.78
CA PRO A 727 22.46 -20.44 -24.96
C PRO A 727 22.18 -21.91 -25.30
N LEU A 728 22.03 -22.78 -24.29
CA LEU A 728 21.71 -24.20 -24.50
C LEU A 728 20.34 -24.37 -25.18
N VAL A 729 19.33 -23.65 -24.68
CA VAL A 729 17.99 -23.61 -25.30
C VAL A 729 18.07 -23.00 -26.71
N GLY A 730 18.86 -21.94 -26.88
CA GLY A 730 19.10 -21.29 -28.16
C GLY A 730 19.68 -22.23 -29.23
N VAL A 731 20.69 -23.03 -28.87
CA VAL A 731 21.27 -24.05 -29.77
C VAL A 731 20.22 -25.08 -30.15
N THR A 732 19.45 -25.60 -29.19
CA THR A 732 18.40 -26.58 -29.50
C THR A 732 17.35 -26.03 -30.46
N PHE A 733 17.00 -24.74 -30.34
CA PHE A 733 16.07 -24.08 -31.22
C PHE A 733 16.67 -23.80 -32.60
N GLY A 734 17.94 -23.39 -32.67
CA GLY A 734 18.66 -23.17 -33.92
C GLY A 734 18.79 -24.45 -34.75
N VAL A 735 19.11 -25.58 -34.10
CA VAL A 735 19.16 -26.91 -34.74
C VAL A 735 17.77 -27.35 -35.21
N ALA A 736 16.74 -27.16 -34.39
CA ALA A 736 15.37 -27.51 -34.78
C ALA A 736 14.86 -26.67 -35.97
N PHE A 737 15.25 -25.39 -36.05
CA PHE A 737 14.89 -24.49 -37.14
C PHE A 737 15.57 -24.87 -38.45
N ASP A 738 16.86 -25.21 -38.41
CA ASP A 738 17.62 -25.69 -39.57
C ASP A 738 17.02 -26.98 -40.15
N LEU A 739 16.66 -27.92 -39.27
CA LEU A 739 15.99 -29.17 -39.65
C LEU A 739 14.60 -28.95 -40.26
N ALA A 740 13.92 -27.85 -39.93
CA ALA A 740 12.58 -27.52 -40.42
C ALA A 740 12.58 -26.66 -41.72
N GLY A 741 13.64 -25.89 -41.97
CA GLY A 741 13.71 -24.90 -43.06
C GLY A 741 14.28 -25.41 -44.39
N GLY A 742 14.84 -26.62 -44.42
CA GLY A 742 15.56 -27.15 -45.59
C GLY A 742 17.00 -26.60 -45.72
N PRO A 743 17.90 -27.30 -46.45
CA PRO A 743 19.36 -27.16 -46.33
C PRO A 743 19.97 -25.91 -46.98
N SER A 744 19.24 -24.79 -47.04
CA SER A 744 19.73 -23.52 -47.61
C SER A 744 20.44 -22.61 -46.60
N ALA A 745 20.36 -22.91 -45.30
CA ALA A 745 21.11 -22.19 -44.28
C ALA A 745 22.37 -23.00 -43.91
N GLU A 746 23.54 -22.37 -43.96
CA GLU A 746 24.74 -23.00 -43.39
C GLU A 746 24.49 -23.24 -41.90
N LEU A 747 24.49 -24.49 -41.44
CA LEU A 747 24.24 -24.91 -40.04
C LEU A 747 24.92 -24.01 -38.98
N GLY A 748 26.11 -23.49 -39.30
CA GLY A 748 26.84 -22.54 -38.47
C GLY A 748 26.07 -21.24 -38.17
N THR A 749 25.31 -20.72 -39.14
CA THR A 749 24.51 -19.50 -38.99
C THR A 749 23.29 -19.71 -38.07
N ALA A 750 22.62 -20.85 -38.17
CA ALA A 750 21.49 -21.20 -37.33
C ALA A 750 21.90 -21.43 -35.86
N ILE A 751 23.02 -22.12 -35.64
CA ILE A 751 23.57 -22.34 -34.30
C ILE A 751 24.06 -21.02 -33.68
N THR A 752 24.78 -20.19 -34.45
CA THR A 752 25.29 -18.90 -33.97
C THR A 752 24.14 -17.95 -33.63
N GLY A 753 23.10 -17.90 -34.48
CA GLY A 753 21.88 -17.13 -34.22
C GLY A 753 21.10 -17.62 -33.00
N GLY A 754 21.03 -18.95 -32.80
CA GLY A 754 20.43 -19.56 -31.62
C GLY A 754 21.16 -19.18 -30.33
N ILE A 755 22.50 -19.26 -30.31
CA ILE A 755 23.33 -18.86 -29.16
C ILE A 755 23.14 -17.37 -28.85
N ALA A 756 23.17 -16.52 -29.87
CA ALA A 756 22.96 -15.08 -29.74
C ALA A 756 21.57 -14.76 -29.14
N GLY A 757 20.51 -15.41 -29.64
CA GLY A 757 19.16 -15.27 -29.08
C GLY A 757 19.05 -15.77 -27.64
N GLY A 758 19.71 -16.89 -27.32
CA GLY A 758 19.77 -17.45 -25.97
C GLY A 758 20.48 -16.57 -24.95
N LEU A 759 21.58 -15.93 -25.36
CA LEU A 759 22.33 -14.95 -24.54
C LEU A 759 21.50 -13.72 -24.21
N ILE A 760 20.53 -13.34 -25.05
CA ILE A 760 19.62 -12.21 -24.81
C ILE A 760 18.41 -12.65 -23.98
N ALA A 761 17.73 -13.72 -24.38
CA ALA A 761 16.48 -14.15 -23.77
C ALA A 761 16.67 -14.69 -22.34
N GLY A 762 17.74 -15.45 -22.09
CA GLY A 762 17.99 -16.08 -20.79
C GLY A 762 18.14 -15.09 -19.63
N PRO A 763 19.10 -14.16 -19.68
CA PRO A 763 19.27 -13.10 -18.68
C PRO A 763 18.02 -12.25 -18.48
N MET A 764 17.27 -11.98 -19.56
CA MET A 764 16.02 -11.22 -19.52
C MET A 764 14.92 -11.96 -18.74
N VAL A 765 14.74 -13.26 -18.96
CA VAL A 765 13.81 -14.09 -18.19
C VAL A 765 14.23 -14.14 -16.72
N GLY A 766 15.52 -14.28 -16.43
CA GLY A 766 16.06 -14.23 -15.08
C GLY A 766 15.84 -12.89 -14.38
N LEU A 767 16.01 -11.79 -15.09
CA LEU A 767 15.80 -10.44 -14.59
C LEU A 767 14.31 -10.16 -14.33
N ILE A 768 13.44 -10.45 -15.31
CA ILE A 768 11.98 -10.27 -15.16
C ILE A 768 11.47 -11.11 -14.00
N GLY A 769 11.88 -12.38 -13.91
CA GLY A 769 11.53 -13.25 -12.80
C GLY A 769 12.08 -12.76 -11.45
N GLY A 770 13.27 -12.15 -11.42
CA GLY A 770 13.85 -11.57 -10.20
C GLY A 770 13.18 -10.28 -9.74
N LEU A 771 12.74 -9.45 -10.69
CA LEU A 771 12.02 -8.19 -10.44
C LEU A 771 10.53 -8.40 -10.12
N ALA A 772 9.94 -9.52 -10.55
CA ALA A 772 8.54 -9.86 -10.30
C ALA A 772 8.25 -10.37 -8.88
N VAL A 773 9.27 -10.68 -8.07
CA VAL A 773 9.06 -11.11 -6.68
C VAL A 773 8.66 -9.92 -5.83
N ALA A 774 7.40 -9.97 -5.36
CA ALA A 774 6.74 -8.89 -4.63
C ALA A 774 7.39 -8.55 -3.27
N VAL A 775 6.90 -7.44 -2.72
CA VAL A 775 6.89 -7.01 -1.31
C VAL A 775 8.08 -6.15 -0.82
N ASP A 776 7.77 -4.86 -0.57
CA ASP A 776 7.53 -4.32 0.78
C ASP A 776 6.83 -2.95 0.62
N ILE A 777 5.49 -2.94 0.77
CA ILE A 777 4.63 -1.77 0.47
C ILE A 777 4.32 -0.99 1.74
N ARG A 778 5.37 -0.55 2.43
CA ARG A 778 5.18 0.33 3.58
C ARG A 778 5.11 1.77 3.08
N THR A 779 4.04 2.46 3.46
CA THR A 779 3.86 3.93 3.52
C THR A 779 3.29 4.72 2.31
N ALA A 780 2.53 4.14 1.37
CA ALA A 780 1.79 4.99 0.41
C ALA A 780 0.31 5.06 0.83
N ILE A 781 -0.08 6.18 1.44
CA ILE A 781 -1.46 6.49 1.87
C ILE A 781 -2.12 7.47 0.89
N SER A 782 -1.37 7.98 -0.11
CA SER A 782 -1.88 8.93 -1.12
C SER A 782 -1.66 8.45 -2.57
N PRO A 783 -2.57 8.79 -3.52
CA PRO A 783 -2.41 8.53 -4.94
C PRO A 783 -1.10 9.10 -5.52
N ALA A 784 -0.64 10.24 -5.00
CA ALA A 784 0.61 10.87 -5.39
C ALA A 784 1.84 10.06 -4.95
N ASP A 785 1.81 9.44 -3.75
CA ASP A 785 2.86 8.55 -3.29
C ASP A 785 2.91 7.25 -4.10
N LEU A 786 1.75 6.72 -4.49
CA LEU A 786 1.65 5.57 -5.41
C LEU A 786 2.27 5.90 -6.77
N LEU A 787 1.99 7.07 -7.35
CA LEU A 787 2.61 7.50 -8.59
C LEU A 787 4.12 7.68 -8.45
N LYS A 788 4.58 8.32 -7.36
CA LYS A 788 6.02 8.53 -7.11
C LYS A 788 6.76 7.20 -6.96
N SER A 789 6.15 6.24 -6.26
CA SER A 789 6.66 4.88 -6.17
C SER A 789 6.66 4.20 -7.55
N SER A 790 5.56 4.28 -8.29
CA SER A 790 5.44 3.69 -9.62
C SER A 790 6.45 4.28 -10.62
N ARG A 791 6.76 5.58 -10.53
CA ARG A 791 7.80 6.23 -11.32
C ARG A 791 9.18 5.68 -11.00
N THR A 792 9.56 5.63 -9.73
CA THR A 792 10.86 5.10 -9.31
C THR A 792 11.01 3.65 -9.77
N ASN A 793 9.92 2.87 -9.70
CA ASN A 793 9.91 1.48 -10.14
C ASN A 793 10.09 1.34 -11.64
N ALA A 794 9.33 2.12 -12.40
CA ALA A 794 9.43 2.14 -13.84
C ALA A 794 10.86 2.52 -14.26
N VAL A 795 11.46 3.56 -13.66
CA VAL A 795 12.83 3.97 -13.97
C VAL A 795 13.84 2.88 -13.60
N VAL A 796 13.76 2.31 -12.39
CA VAL A 796 14.68 1.25 -11.95
C VAL A 796 14.58 0.01 -12.84
N GLN A 797 13.36 -0.42 -13.19
CA GLN A 797 13.14 -1.54 -14.11
C GLN A 797 13.66 -1.22 -15.52
N SER A 798 13.41 0.00 -16.02
CA SER A 798 13.89 0.45 -17.34
C SER A 798 15.42 0.42 -17.41
N VAL A 799 16.09 0.92 -16.38
CA VAL A 799 17.55 0.93 -16.30
C VAL A 799 18.10 -0.49 -16.14
N ALA A 800 17.51 -1.32 -15.29
CA ALA A 800 17.94 -2.69 -15.09
C ALA A 800 17.78 -3.54 -16.36
N ILE A 801 16.61 -3.44 -17.01
CA ILE A 801 16.33 -4.11 -18.29
C ILE A 801 17.29 -3.59 -19.36
N GLY A 802 17.48 -2.28 -19.45
CA GLY A 802 18.36 -1.69 -20.43
C GLY A 802 19.82 -2.12 -20.27
N LEU A 803 20.34 -2.17 -19.04
CA LEU A 803 21.70 -2.61 -18.78
C LEU A 803 21.91 -4.09 -19.10
N VAL A 804 20.98 -4.97 -18.67
CA VAL A 804 21.07 -6.42 -18.93
C VAL A 804 20.92 -6.71 -20.43
N PHE A 805 19.95 -6.08 -21.08
CA PHE A 805 19.75 -6.22 -22.53
C PHE A 805 20.95 -5.68 -23.30
N GLY A 806 21.46 -4.50 -22.96
CA GLY A 806 22.61 -3.90 -23.64
C GLY A 806 23.88 -4.72 -23.52
N ALA A 807 24.15 -5.28 -22.33
CA ALA A 807 25.28 -6.17 -22.11
C ALA A 807 25.12 -7.49 -22.89
N ALA A 808 23.95 -8.13 -22.80
CA ALA A 808 23.66 -9.37 -23.52
C ALA A 808 23.72 -9.18 -25.06
N PHE A 809 23.18 -8.07 -25.55
CA PHE A 809 23.22 -7.70 -26.97
C PHE A 809 24.66 -7.44 -27.43
N GLY A 810 25.47 -6.71 -26.66
CA GLY A 810 26.87 -6.49 -26.98
C GLY A 810 27.65 -7.79 -27.14
N VAL A 811 27.49 -8.73 -26.19
CA VAL A 811 28.14 -10.05 -26.26
C VAL A 811 27.62 -10.85 -27.46
N ALA A 812 26.30 -10.90 -27.67
CA ALA A 812 25.71 -11.61 -28.81
C ALA A 812 26.18 -11.04 -30.16
N PHE A 813 26.27 -9.71 -30.27
CA PHE A 813 26.74 -9.03 -31.46
C PHE A 813 28.23 -9.31 -31.75
N GLU A 814 29.06 -9.35 -30.71
CA GLU A 814 30.47 -9.73 -30.83
C GLU A 814 30.62 -11.17 -31.32
N VAL A 815 29.84 -12.11 -30.77
CA VAL A 815 29.84 -13.51 -31.20
C VAL A 815 29.41 -13.65 -32.67
N MET A 816 28.44 -12.84 -33.13
CA MET A 816 27.95 -12.89 -34.51
C MET A 816 28.88 -12.21 -35.53
N THR A 817 29.58 -11.16 -35.14
CA THR A 817 30.32 -10.29 -36.08
C THR A 817 31.85 -10.36 -35.92
N GLY A 818 32.34 -10.88 -34.80
CA GLY A 818 33.76 -10.92 -34.45
C GLY A 818 34.37 -9.54 -34.15
N GLN A 819 33.57 -8.48 -34.02
CA GLN A 819 34.05 -7.12 -33.79
C GLN A 819 33.98 -6.72 -32.31
N ALA A 820 35.12 -6.38 -31.72
CA ALA A 820 35.25 -5.96 -30.31
C ALA A 820 34.68 -4.55 -29.99
N ALA A 821 34.03 -3.88 -30.95
CA ALA A 821 33.40 -2.56 -30.76
C ALA A 821 32.04 -2.60 -30.03
N SER A 822 31.58 -3.80 -29.66
CA SER A 822 30.25 -4.09 -29.10
C SER A 822 30.07 -3.67 -27.63
N LEU A 823 31.15 -3.68 -26.83
CA LEU A 823 31.11 -3.32 -25.41
C LEU A 823 30.90 -1.82 -25.16
N ALA A 824 31.28 -0.96 -26.10
CA ALA A 824 31.06 0.48 -26.02
C ALA A 824 29.67 0.90 -26.52
N THR A 825 29.09 0.16 -27.47
CA THR A 825 27.80 0.47 -28.09
C THR A 825 26.61 -0.23 -27.41
N GLY A 826 26.82 -1.44 -26.88
CA GLY A 826 25.82 -2.25 -26.17
C GLY A 826 25.06 -1.50 -25.06
N PRO A 827 25.73 -0.77 -24.15
CA PRO A 827 25.05 0.01 -23.11
C PRO A 827 24.14 1.13 -23.66
N ALA A 828 24.51 1.77 -24.78
CA ALA A 828 23.70 2.81 -25.42
C ALA A 828 22.43 2.20 -26.05
N VAL A 829 22.57 1.10 -26.78
CA VAL A 829 21.43 0.33 -27.33
C VAL A 829 20.54 -0.20 -26.21
N GLY A 830 21.16 -0.70 -25.14
CA GLY A 830 20.51 -1.18 -23.94
C GLY A 830 19.67 -0.11 -23.26
N LEU A 831 20.22 1.08 -23.01
CA LEU A 831 19.48 2.19 -22.41
C LEU A 831 18.29 2.61 -23.26
N VAL A 832 18.45 2.66 -24.57
CA VAL A 832 17.37 2.98 -25.51
C VAL A 832 16.26 1.91 -25.46
N ALA A 833 16.61 0.63 -25.53
CA ALA A 833 15.67 -0.48 -25.39
C ALA A 833 14.98 -0.47 -24.01
N GLY A 834 15.72 -0.17 -22.95
CA GLY A 834 15.22 -0.03 -21.58
C GLY A 834 14.20 1.10 -21.45
N VAL A 835 14.39 2.23 -22.12
CA VAL A 835 13.41 3.33 -22.17
C VAL A 835 12.15 2.92 -22.93
N VAL A 836 12.29 2.23 -24.07
CA VAL A 836 11.13 1.74 -24.85
C VAL A 836 10.31 0.73 -24.05
N VAL A 837 10.96 -0.25 -23.42
CA VAL A 837 10.30 -1.23 -22.56
C VAL A 837 9.70 -0.57 -21.33
N GLY A 838 10.40 0.38 -20.72
CA GLY A 838 9.95 1.17 -19.58
C GLY A 838 8.68 1.98 -19.84
N LEU A 839 8.64 2.66 -20.99
CA LEU A 839 7.48 3.43 -21.42
C LEU A 839 6.33 2.52 -21.90
N GLY A 840 6.65 1.35 -22.46
CA GLY A 840 5.72 0.36 -23.01
C GLY A 840 5.00 -0.52 -22.00
N MET A 841 5.76 -1.09 -21.08
CA MET A 841 5.29 -2.20 -20.22
C MET A 841 4.89 -1.75 -18.81
N THR A 842 5.15 -0.50 -18.43
CA THR A 842 4.78 0.01 -17.10
C THR A 842 3.52 0.86 -17.15
N ALA A 843 2.69 0.77 -16.09
CA ALA A 843 1.51 1.62 -15.92
C ALA A 843 1.88 3.12 -15.94
N TRP A 844 3.06 3.48 -15.40
CA TRP A 844 3.59 4.84 -15.44
C TRP A 844 3.96 5.28 -16.85
N GLY A 845 4.64 4.42 -17.61
CA GLY A 845 5.04 4.69 -19.00
C GLY A 845 3.87 4.97 -19.92
N ARG A 846 2.85 4.10 -19.90
CA ARG A 846 1.59 4.30 -20.65
C ARG A 846 0.87 5.57 -20.20
N TRP A 847 0.81 5.84 -18.89
CA TRP A 847 0.23 7.08 -18.38
C TRP A 847 0.98 8.34 -18.87
N VAL A 848 2.31 8.35 -18.89
CA VAL A 848 3.08 9.50 -19.40
C VAL A 848 2.79 9.72 -20.89
N LEU A 849 2.81 8.66 -21.68
CA LEU A 849 2.64 8.74 -23.13
C LEU A 849 1.21 9.17 -23.51
N VAL A 850 0.21 8.71 -22.76
CA VAL A 850 -1.20 8.99 -23.01
C VAL A 850 -1.66 10.29 -22.32
N ALA A 851 -1.51 10.39 -21.00
CA ALA A 851 -2.05 11.50 -20.22
C ALA A 851 -1.23 12.80 -20.37
N ARG A 852 0.10 12.72 -20.48
CA ARG A 852 0.93 13.94 -20.62
C ARG A 852 1.19 14.37 -22.05
N VAL A 853 1.34 13.44 -22.99
CA VAL A 853 1.69 13.80 -24.37
C VAL A 853 0.43 13.89 -25.22
N TRP A 854 -0.36 12.82 -25.32
CA TRP A 854 -1.54 12.82 -26.21
C TRP A 854 -2.66 13.77 -25.77
N PHE A 855 -3.15 13.67 -24.53
CA PHE A 855 -4.29 14.49 -24.10
C PHE A 855 -3.95 15.98 -23.98
N SER A 856 -2.71 16.32 -23.60
CA SER A 856 -2.24 17.70 -23.56
C SER A 856 -2.14 18.32 -24.95
N LEU A 857 -1.74 17.55 -25.98
CA LEU A 857 -1.73 18.02 -27.37
C LEU A 857 -3.15 18.28 -27.92
N THR A 858 -4.16 17.61 -27.36
CA THR A 858 -5.57 17.85 -27.70
C THR A 858 -6.26 18.92 -26.83
N ASN A 859 -5.55 19.53 -25.88
CA ASN A 859 -6.05 20.49 -24.88
C ASN A 859 -7.21 19.97 -23.99
N LYS A 860 -7.46 18.65 -23.98
CA LYS A 860 -8.58 18.03 -23.25
C LYS A 860 -8.27 17.77 -21.77
N GLN A 861 -7.00 17.84 -21.36
CA GLN A 861 -6.55 17.60 -20.00
C GLN A 861 -5.32 18.45 -19.64
N PRO A 862 -5.07 18.71 -18.34
CA PRO A 862 -3.90 19.46 -17.90
C PRO A 862 -2.60 18.65 -17.98
N TRP A 863 -1.52 19.31 -18.42
CA TRP A 863 -0.15 18.78 -18.48
C TRP A 863 0.36 18.19 -17.15
N VAL A 864 -0.15 18.67 -16.02
CA VAL A 864 0.18 18.17 -14.67
C VAL A 864 -1.07 17.65 -13.96
N MET A 865 -1.75 16.68 -14.59
CA MET A 865 -2.99 16.05 -14.10
C MET A 865 -2.99 15.76 -12.60
N ILE A 866 -1.96 15.14 -12.04
CA ILE A 866 -1.95 14.77 -10.62
C ILE A 866 -1.92 16.00 -9.70
N ALA A 867 -1.20 17.05 -10.08
CA ALA A 867 -1.22 18.30 -9.32
C ALA A 867 -2.57 19.01 -9.45
N PHE A 868 -3.25 18.86 -10.58
CA PHE A 868 -4.60 19.36 -10.79
C PHE A 868 -5.64 18.58 -9.96
N LEU A 869 -5.56 17.25 -9.93
CA LEU A 869 -6.46 16.40 -9.12
C LEU A 869 -6.26 16.64 -7.62
N GLU A 870 -5.01 16.79 -7.18
CA GLU A 870 -4.67 17.16 -5.80
C GLU A 870 -5.20 18.57 -5.44
N ASP A 871 -5.11 19.53 -6.37
CA ASP A 871 -5.68 20.86 -6.20
C ASP A 871 -7.22 20.82 -6.17
N ALA A 872 -7.86 20.04 -7.06
CA ALA A 872 -9.30 19.80 -7.08
C ALA A 872 -9.80 19.11 -5.80
N HIS A 873 -8.99 18.20 -5.24
CA HIS A 873 -9.26 17.56 -3.96
C HIS A 873 -9.20 18.55 -2.79
N ARG A 874 -8.13 19.37 -2.71
CA ARG A 874 -7.99 20.42 -1.69
C ARG A 874 -9.06 21.50 -1.77
N ARG A 875 -9.56 21.76 -2.98
CA ARG A 875 -10.68 22.66 -3.25
C ARG A 875 -12.05 22.05 -2.92
N GLY A 876 -12.10 20.76 -2.57
CA GLY A 876 -13.33 20.07 -2.22
C GLY A 876 -14.24 19.77 -3.41
N VAL A 877 -13.70 19.76 -4.64
CA VAL A 877 -14.40 19.26 -5.83
C VAL A 877 -14.30 17.73 -5.90
N LEU A 878 -13.12 17.21 -5.58
CA LEU A 878 -12.85 15.77 -5.48
C LEU A 878 -12.68 15.36 -4.01
N ARG A 879 -13.06 14.12 -3.69
CA ARG A 879 -12.74 13.46 -2.42
C ARG A 879 -11.72 12.35 -2.65
N GLN A 880 -10.88 12.06 -1.66
CA GLN A 880 -10.00 10.91 -1.70
C GLN A 880 -10.70 9.72 -1.01
N ALA A 881 -10.82 8.60 -1.73
CA ALA A 881 -11.28 7.33 -1.17
C ALA A 881 -10.11 6.34 -1.27
N GLY A 882 -9.33 6.22 -0.19
CA GLY A 882 -8.16 5.33 -0.18
C GLY A 882 -7.12 5.72 -1.25
N ALA A 883 -6.85 4.82 -2.19
CA ALA A 883 -5.88 5.02 -3.28
C ALA A 883 -6.44 5.79 -4.51
N VAL A 884 -7.70 6.23 -4.47
CA VAL A 884 -8.42 6.78 -5.65
C VAL A 884 -9.00 8.17 -5.37
N TYR A 885 -9.27 8.93 -6.45
CA TYR A 885 -10.07 10.15 -6.37
C TYR A 885 -11.48 9.89 -6.88
N GLN A 886 -12.48 10.52 -6.28
CA GLN A 886 -13.86 10.52 -6.75
C GLN A 886 -14.39 11.95 -6.76
N PHE A 887 -15.41 12.24 -7.56
CA PHE A 887 -16.15 13.47 -7.36
C PHE A 887 -16.77 13.48 -5.96
N ARG A 888 -16.69 14.61 -5.27
CA ARG A 888 -17.23 14.73 -3.92
C ARG A 888 -18.74 14.45 -3.88
N HIS A 889 -19.44 14.81 -4.95
CA HIS A 889 -20.87 14.67 -5.08
C HIS A 889 -21.24 14.07 -6.43
N ALA A 890 -21.96 12.95 -6.40
CA ALA A 890 -22.49 12.30 -7.60
C ALA A 890 -23.34 13.27 -8.45
N ARG A 891 -24.23 14.06 -7.80
CA ARG A 891 -25.02 15.12 -8.45
C ARG A 891 -24.16 16.12 -9.23
N LEU A 892 -23.01 16.52 -8.69
CA LEU A 892 -22.09 17.43 -9.39
C LEU A 892 -21.44 16.74 -10.60
N GLN A 893 -21.04 15.47 -10.47
CA GLN A 893 -20.50 14.69 -11.58
C GLN A 893 -21.55 14.51 -12.70
N ASP A 894 -22.78 14.13 -12.35
CA ASP A 894 -23.88 13.91 -13.30
C ASP A 894 -24.22 15.21 -14.03
N HIS A 895 -24.29 16.32 -13.30
CA HIS A 895 -24.52 17.65 -13.86
C HIS A 895 -23.39 18.04 -14.83
N LEU A 896 -22.13 17.95 -14.39
CA LEU A 896 -20.97 18.23 -15.26
C LEU A 896 -20.91 17.29 -16.48
N ALA A 897 -21.39 16.05 -16.38
CA ALA A 897 -21.42 15.15 -17.54
C ALA A 897 -22.53 15.51 -18.55
N SER A 898 -23.68 15.98 -18.05
CA SER A 898 -24.88 16.28 -18.84
C SER A 898 -24.82 17.63 -19.55
N VAL A 899 -24.20 18.64 -18.94
CA VAL A 899 -24.07 19.98 -19.52
C VAL A 899 -23.30 19.88 -20.84
N THR A 900 -23.81 20.47 -21.91
CA THR A 900 -23.04 20.62 -23.16
C THR A 900 -22.45 22.01 -23.13
N LEU A 901 -21.16 22.13 -22.80
CA LEU A 901 -20.46 23.40 -22.90
C LEU A 901 -20.51 23.85 -24.36
N GLY A 902 -21.22 24.95 -24.63
CA GLY A 902 -21.16 25.63 -25.93
C GLY A 902 -19.71 26.01 -26.20
N GLY A 903 -19.21 25.60 -27.35
CA GLY A 903 -17.82 25.82 -27.78
C GLY A 903 -17.50 27.27 -28.10
#